data_AF-A0A024VSW4-F1
#
_entry.id   AF-A0A024VSW4-F1
#
_cell.length_a   1.000
_cell.length_b   1.000
_cell.length_c   1.000
_cell.angle_alpha   90.00
_cell.angle_beta   90.00
_cell.angle_gamma   90.00
#
_symmetry.space_group_name_H-M   'P 1'
#
loop_
_entity.id
_entity.type
_entity.pdbx_description
1 polymer ?
#
loop_
_entity_poly.entity_id
_entity_poly.type
_entity_poly.pdbx_seq_one_letter_code
_entity_poly.pdbx_strand_id
1 'polypeptide(L)'
;MGSQTSKFSKTVVGNETHNSARNVLEKIVLETKGNIKGKANLYKDKLKGNLSKAKFYQPLLVEAGVKKDVPSNLCDLDYIFHTNASDKNSEDRHPCHMRDRNRFSNEGEAECGSDKIRDNGERSAGGACAPYRRRHLCNYNLEYINENNTKTTDDLLGNILVTAKYEGASIVEKHPNRGSSEVCTALARSFADIGDIIRGRDMFLGNNKEKEKIENNLKDIFKNIQQNNKKLKDLTDKHIREYWWALNREDVWKALTCSADGSEDYFIQSEDGTKSFSDRKCGHYENNILTNLDYVPQFLRWFNEWAEEFCRIRKIKLGKVKNACRGEKDEKDCSREGYDCKRTDLKKNEIFMDLECPNCEKACTSYKEWIENKQKEFKKQKKKYEKEIENNQSNNDRIYDKKFYTNLNVKYPSVSNFVETLKEGAYCTNGIIESKIDFNKQYDTFSHSQYCKPCPIFNLKCANGKCNSLDDITCTYVKGFPNRITDKNNDAFVIDILLNDNKIKKLSHDLKDVFNECDLFKRIRKQNWNCKYKCNLDVCEQKNYNNEMDDERFVSIDVLIKRWLKYFLNDYNQIKEKLNRCINNEKKKEFLCIKGCYKNCDCVEKWITKKREEWQNIKDRYIKQYISKDEVFSSKLKSFLKQGLFPKYIENALDPDETLDKMKESSVCNVPNKLNGTSCKNNDVITILLNRLKEKIKTCKSQHEENKNNNSCKTSPPPLPRRRHQGRRRVVRSVRIRRPRQVVKNDRGLLVGEEEEEEADNGGDQEVKKEEKEEEETPEEEAEVERPGPPVTPVPELPQPPATTTPGVKPPCDIVKEHFKDKHDNTGGIEKCYPKYYPRKIDYPGWNCTNETLVSGKGECMPPRRQKLCLINLQHLTEKTSDDLRKAFIKCAAVETCFLWHKYKEDKKNENPSKNLDEVVQKQLKDGTIPEEFKRQMFYTFGDYRDIFFDTDISKKQGPVKDAKNKIDELFPTTDPKNKTKRQEWWNEHKEAIWEGMLCALSYDTNEKTFKKEIHTNLIDAKNNNTYANVKFSGNQSTLEEFAKRPQFLRWFTEWGEDFCKKRKEKVDKLVGECNSCTISDSTGGDGGTKTCQTDSTGCTKCREECKKYKEWLETWKGHYDKQSKKYFNDKESKTFQSTSAEVDVNSSKHAYEYLKKVLPKNCPNGSCSCMDAESKDTPNKTNADDDTHNANMPASLDNEPQELEGKCSCTPPPPPKAQPGGAGRSLGPRSKEDDEDKGEVEEKEETPAAEVQDGP
;
A
#
# COMPACT_ATOMS: atom_id res chain seq x y z
N MET A 1 47.75 7.21 17.62
CA MET A 1 47.11 7.47 18.94
C MET A 1 45.86 6.61 19.04
N GLY A 2 45.56 6.04 20.21
CA GLY A 2 44.42 5.12 20.37
C GLY A 2 43.09 5.87 20.48
N SER A 3 42.08 5.43 19.73
CA SER A 3 40.68 5.77 19.97
C SER A 3 40.04 4.62 20.74
N GLN A 4 39.27 4.91 21.79
CA GLN A 4 38.56 3.89 22.55
C GLN A 4 37.37 3.37 21.73
N THR A 5 37.42 2.09 21.32
CA THR A 5 36.23 1.42 20.80
C THR A 5 35.19 1.31 21.92
N SER A 6 34.03 1.94 21.73
CA SER A 6 32.90 1.84 22.65
C SER A 6 32.50 0.38 22.81
N LYS A 7 32.40 -0.12 24.05
CA LYS A 7 31.84 -1.45 24.32
C LYS A 7 30.38 -1.49 23.87
N PHE A 8 30.13 -2.06 22.70
CA PHE A 8 28.77 -2.31 22.23
C PHE A 8 28.11 -3.35 23.14
N SER A 9 26.81 -3.17 23.36
CA SER A 9 26.07 -4.04 24.28
C SER A 9 25.82 -5.38 23.60
N LYS A 10 26.49 -6.44 24.09
CA LYS A 10 26.19 -7.87 23.79
C LYS A 10 24.77 -8.21 24.19
N THR A 11 23.82 -7.66 23.45
CA THR A 11 22.43 -8.00 23.54
C THR A 11 22.19 -9.07 22.49
N VAL A 12 22.97 -10.16 22.58
CA VAL A 12 22.50 -11.50 22.19
C VAL A 12 21.23 -11.71 22.97
N VAL A 13 20.20 -12.24 22.33
CA VAL A 13 18.98 -12.51 23.06
C VAL A 13 18.32 -13.72 22.43
N GLY A 14 17.81 -14.62 23.26
CA GLY A 14 16.85 -15.66 22.88
C GLY A 14 17.41 -16.88 22.17
N ASN A 15 16.71 -17.99 22.41
CA ASN A 15 17.15 -19.32 22.05
C ASN A 15 16.72 -19.73 20.64
N GLU A 16 17.57 -19.43 19.64
CA GLU A 16 17.57 -20.24 18.42
C GLU A 16 18.01 -21.63 18.86
N THR A 17 17.23 -22.65 18.50
CA THR A 17 17.52 -24.06 18.77
C THR A 17 17.79 -24.83 17.46
N HIS A 18 18.13 -26.12 17.55
CA HIS A 18 18.32 -27.01 16.40
C HIS A 18 17.15 -27.08 15.41
N ASN A 19 15.95 -26.84 15.93
CA ASN A 19 14.73 -26.86 15.14
C ASN A 19 14.56 -25.53 14.40
N SER A 20 15.35 -24.49 14.72
CA SER A 20 15.53 -23.40 13.78
C SER A 20 15.82 -23.99 12.43
N ALA A 21 15.13 -23.44 11.49
CA ALA A 21 15.24 -23.85 10.14
C ALA A 21 16.55 -23.39 9.47
N ARG A 22 17.40 -22.57 10.12
CA ARG A 22 18.83 -22.42 9.78
C ARG A 22 19.51 -23.73 9.93
N ASN A 23 19.26 -24.30 11.10
CA ASN A 23 19.96 -25.45 11.57
C ASN A 23 19.49 -26.66 10.78
N VAL A 24 18.19 -26.77 10.48
CA VAL A 24 17.71 -27.79 9.54
C VAL A 24 18.09 -27.52 8.07
N LEU A 25 18.57 -26.31 7.73
CA LEU A 25 19.05 -25.98 6.37
C LEU A 25 20.49 -26.22 6.12
N GLU A 26 21.31 -25.67 6.99
CA GLU A 26 22.70 -26.06 7.09
C GLU A 26 22.74 -27.61 7.16
N LYS A 27 21.79 -28.28 7.84
CA LYS A 27 21.60 -29.73 7.76
C LYS A 27 21.29 -30.25 6.35
N ILE A 28 20.16 -29.96 5.69
CA ILE A 28 19.84 -30.65 4.42
C ILE A 28 20.67 -30.13 3.22
N VAL A 29 21.13 -28.89 3.25
CA VAL A 29 22.09 -28.40 2.27
C VAL A 29 23.41 -29.18 2.37
N LEU A 30 23.86 -29.56 3.58
CA LEU A 30 24.97 -30.51 3.79
C LEU A 30 24.63 -31.92 3.27
N GLU A 31 23.41 -32.43 3.52
CA GLU A 31 22.93 -33.73 3.01
C GLU A 31 22.87 -33.80 1.46
N THR A 32 22.65 -32.67 0.78
CA THR A 32 22.33 -32.65 -0.67
C THR A 32 23.42 -32.09 -1.59
N LYS A 33 24.26 -31.14 -1.13
CA LYS A 33 25.23 -30.45 -1.99
C LYS A 33 26.29 -31.39 -2.58
N GLY A 34 26.59 -32.48 -1.89
CA GLY A 34 27.62 -33.44 -2.30
C GLY A 34 29.00 -32.80 -2.50
N ASN A 35 29.84 -33.42 -3.31
CA ASN A 35 31.25 -33.03 -3.44
C ASN A 35 31.52 -31.96 -4.52
N ILE A 36 30.83 -30.81 -4.46
CA ILE A 36 31.06 -29.70 -5.41
C ILE A 36 32.50 -29.18 -5.30
N LYS A 37 33.02 -28.98 -4.07
CA LYS A 37 34.41 -28.49 -3.85
C LYS A 37 35.46 -29.46 -4.41
N GLY A 38 35.26 -30.77 -4.31
CA GLY A 38 36.12 -31.78 -4.91
C GLY A 38 36.09 -31.77 -6.44
N LYS A 39 34.91 -31.62 -7.06
CA LYS A 39 34.79 -31.44 -8.53
C LYS A 39 35.47 -30.15 -9.00
N ALA A 40 35.24 -29.05 -8.29
CA ALA A 40 35.84 -27.76 -8.61
C ALA A 40 37.38 -27.77 -8.48
N ASN A 41 37.93 -28.53 -7.52
CA ASN A 41 39.38 -28.68 -7.35
C ASN A 41 40.11 -29.24 -8.59
N LEU A 42 39.42 -30.02 -9.45
CA LEU A 42 39.98 -30.51 -10.73
C LEU A 42 40.35 -29.37 -11.70
N TYR A 43 39.74 -28.20 -11.51
CA TYR A 43 39.90 -26.99 -12.32
C TYR A 43 40.50 -25.83 -11.52
N LYS A 44 41.05 -26.09 -10.32
CA LYS A 44 41.62 -25.08 -9.41
C LYS A 44 42.72 -24.25 -10.07
N ASP A 45 43.53 -24.85 -10.93
CA ASP A 45 44.60 -24.20 -11.69
C ASP A 45 44.11 -23.27 -12.82
N LYS A 46 42.78 -23.12 -12.97
CA LYS A 46 42.11 -22.36 -14.06
C LYS A 46 41.01 -21.42 -13.55
N LEU A 47 40.37 -21.75 -12.43
CA LEU A 47 39.21 -21.02 -11.90
C LEU A 47 39.39 -20.39 -10.51
N LYS A 48 40.48 -20.69 -9.78
CA LYS A 48 40.82 -19.95 -8.55
C LYS A 48 41.52 -18.64 -8.94
N GLY A 49 40.93 -17.51 -8.59
CA GLY A 49 41.56 -16.20 -8.74
C GLY A 49 42.65 -15.96 -7.70
N ASN A 50 43.54 -15.03 -8.00
CA ASN A 50 44.56 -14.50 -7.11
C ASN A 50 44.52 -12.96 -7.13
N LEU A 51 44.15 -12.36 -5.99
CA LEU A 51 43.94 -10.92 -5.87
C LEU A 51 45.16 -10.08 -6.28
N SER A 52 46.39 -10.54 -6.01
CA SER A 52 47.61 -9.78 -6.35
C SER A 52 47.90 -9.69 -7.85
N LYS A 53 47.10 -10.37 -8.69
CA LYS A 53 47.17 -10.30 -10.16
C LYS A 53 46.00 -9.54 -10.79
N ALA A 54 44.96 -9.23 -10.00
CA ALA A 54 43.75 -8.56 -10.48
C ALA A 54 44.07 -7.17 -11.05
N LYS A 55 43.40 -6.80 -12.14
CA LYS A 55 43.55 -5.48 -12.77
C LYS A 55 42.20 -4.81 -12.92
N PHE A 56 42.22 -3.50 -12.65
CA PHE A 56 41.08 -2.60 -12.80
C PHE A 56 41.44 -1.62 -13.91
N TYR A 57 40.50 -1.40 -14.84
CA TYR A 57 40.73 -0.62 -16.07
C TYR A 57 39.78 0.58 -16.08
N GLN A 58 39.70 1.29 -14.95
CA GLN A 58 38.91 2.51 -14.79
C GLN A 58 39.38 3.55 -15.83
N PRO A 59 38.52 4.05 -16.74
CA PRO A 59 38.96 4.83 -17.90
C PRO A 59 39.80 6.07 -17.56
N LEU A 60 39.41 6.82 -16.53
CA LEU A 60 40.07 8.07 -16.12
C LEU A 60 41.41 7.80 -15.42
N LEU A 61 41.51 6.72 -14.64
CA LEU A 61 42.79 6.32 -14.02
C LEU A 61 43.77 5.81 -15.07
N VAL A 62 43.29 5.05 -16.07
CA VAL A 62 44.11 4.60 -17.21
C VAL A 62 44.58 5.80 -18.06
N GLU A 63 43.69 6.74 -18.38
CA GLU A 63 44.00 7.96 -19.14
C GLU A 63 44.99 8.87 -18.38
N ALA A 64 44.82 9.04 -17.07
CA ALA A 64 45.73 9.80 -16.22
C ALA A 64 47.05 9.07 -15.87
N GLY A 65 47.25 7.83 -16.37
CA GLY A 65 48.41 6.99 -16.05
C GLY A 65 48.49 6.52 -14.58
N VAL A 66 47.44 6.73 -13.79
CA VAL A 66 47.37 6.40 -12.36
C VAL A 66 47.17 4.91 -12.18
N LYS A 67 48.28 4.20 -11.97
CA LYS A 67 48.27 2.80 -11.53
C LYS A 67 48.32 2.73 -10.02
N LYS A 68 47.37 2.01 -9.43
CA LYS A 68 47.36 1.65 -8.01
C LYS A 68 47.51 0.13 -7.92
N ASP A 69 48.57 -0.32 -7.23
CA ASP A 69 48.78 -1.75 -7.01
C ASP A 69 47.75 -2.30 -6.03
N VAL A 70 47.27 -3.51 -6.29
CA VAL A 70 46.28 -4.19 -5.46
C VAL A 70 46.92 -4.61 -4.14
N PRO A 71 46.33 -4.29 -2.97
CA PRO A 71 46.92 -4.62 -1.68
C PRO A 71 46.99 -6.13 -1.46
N SER A 72 48.02 -6.58 -0.74
CA SER A 72 48.19 -7.97 -0.32
C SER A 72 47.11 -8.43 0.67
N ASN A 73 46.56 -7.49 1.44
CA ASN A 73 45.40 -7.69 2.30
C ASN A 73 44.12 -7.22 1.58
N LEU A 74 43.19 -8.15 1.37
CA LEU A 74 41.91 -7.90 0.72
C LEU A 74 41.02 -6.89 1.47
N CYS A 75 41.22 -6.68 2.78
CA CYS A 75 40.47 -5.66 3.53
C CYS A 75 40.90 -4.23 3.18
N ASP A 76 42.06 -4.02 2.55
CA ASP A 76 42.57 -2.70 2.19
C ASP A 76 42.14 -2.26 0.78
N LEU A 77 41.32 -3.06 0.09
CA LEU A 77 40.76 -2.76 -1.24
C LEU A 77 39.93 -1.47 -1.23
N ASP A 78 40.45 -0.39 -1.80
CA ASP A 78 39.79 0.92 -1.92
C ASP A 78 38.99 1.04 -3.23
N TYR A 79 37.69 1.29 -3.15
CA TYR A 79 36.80 1.46 -4.32
C TYR A 79 37.18 2.61 -5.25
N ILE A 80 37.89 3.64 -4.77
CA ILE A 80 38.27 4.81 -5.58
C ILE A 80 39.19 4.38 -6.74
N PHE A 81 40.00 3.34 -6.50
CA PHE A 81 41.01 2.82 -7.42
C PHE A 81 40.68 1.41 -7.95
N HIS A 82 40.14 0.54 -7.10
CA HIS A 82 39.85 -0.87 -7.40
C HIS A 82 38.43 -1.01 -7.96
N THR A 83 38.16 -0.38 -9.10
CA THR A 83 36.83 -0.36 -9.71
C THR A 83 36.92 -0.24 -11.23
N ASN A 84 35.88 -0.68 -11.93
CA ASN A 84 35.67 -0.41 -13.35
C ASN A 84 34.61 0.68 -13.59
N ALA A 85 34.01 1.25 -12.54
CA ALA A 85 33.00 2.32 -12.63
C ALA A 85 33.56 3.60 -13.25
N SER A 86 32.90 4.12 -14.30
CA SER A 86 33.41 5.22 -15.14
C SER A 86 33.27 6.62 -14.52
N ASP A 87 32.69 6.71 -13.33
CA ASP A 87 32.21 7.96 -12.75
C ASP A 87 33.34 8.92 -12.37
N LYS A 88 33.10 10.22 -12.63
CA LYS A 88 34.15 11.25 -12.55
C LYS A 88 34.56 11.56 -11.11
N ASN A 89 33.56 11.75 -10.25
CA ASN A 89 33.71 11.85 -8.80
C ASN A 89 34.33 10.55 -8.23
N SER A 90 35.03 10.62 -7.10
CA SER A 90 35.49 9.41 -6.39
C SER A 90 34.33 8.69 -5.73
N GLU A 91 33.48 9.44 -5.03
CA GLU A 91 32.39 8.91 -4.20
C GLU A 91 31.34 8.16 -5.02
N ASP A 92 31.11 8.58 -6.25
CA ASP A 92 30.13 7.96 -7.14
C ASP A 92 30.62 6.63 -7.74
N ARG A 93 31.90 6.27 -7.53
CA ARG A 93 32.42 4.93 -7.83
C ARG A 93 32.26 3.95 -6.67
N HIS A 94 31.71 4.40 -5.53
CA HIS A 94 31.49 3.53 -4.38
C HIS A 94 30.69 2.31 -4.84
N PRO A 95 30.98 1.10 -4.37
CA PRO A 95 30.25 -0.05 -4.87
C PRO A 95 28.79 0.03 -4.39
N CYS A 96 28.55 0.75 -3.28
CA CYS A 96 27.25 1.29 -2.90
C CYS A 96 27.09 2.82 -3.14
N HIS A 97 27.51 3.31 -4.30
CA HIS A 97 26.86 4.44 -4.96
C HIS A 97 25.69 3.90 -5.79
N MET A 98 24.65 4.69 -6.01
CA MET A 98 23.33 4.21 -6.46
C MET A 98 22.80 3.06 -5.57
N ARG A 99 23.17 3.07 -4.29
CA ARG A 99 22.81 2.05 -3.31
C ARG A 99 22.80 2.62 -1.88
N ASP A 100 21.63 2.88 -1.27
CA ASP A 100 21.52 3.46 0.08
C ASP A 100 22.34 2.68 1.14
N ARG A 101 23.02 3.43 2.00
CA ARG A 101 24.07 2.94 2.91
C ARG A 101 23.74 2.91 4.39
N ASN A 102 22.65 3.53 4.84
CA ASN A 102 21.90 2.81 5.84
C ASN A 102 20.83 2.16 5.04
N ARG A 103 21.21 1.17 4.23
CA ARG A 103 20.15 0.36 3.70
C ARG A 103 19.33 -0.03 4.92
N PHE A 104 19.84 -0.57 6.04
CA PHE A 104 18.98 -0.87 7.21
C PHE A 104 18.01 0.34 7.38
N SER A 105 16.58 0.35 7.31
CA SER A 105 15.21 0.87 8.10
C SER A 105 14.07 -0.07 8.36
N ASN A 106 13.55 -0.03 9.56
CA ASN A 106 12.25 0.53 9.76
C ASN A 106 11.17 0.00 8.76
N GLU A 107 11.04 0.51 7.55
CA GLU A 107 9.72 0.76 7.04
C GLU A 107 9.32 0.42 5.60
N GLY A 108 10.11 -0.17 4.68
CA GLY A 108 9.67 -0.69 3.34
C GLY A 108 10.61 -1.57 2.47
N GLU A 109 10.27 -2.78 2.00
CA GLU A 109 8.92 -3.35 2.01
C GLU A 109 8.72 -4.88 1.80
N ALA A 110 8.10 -5.40 0.71
CA ALA A 110 8.36 -6.75 0.14
C ALA A 110 7.70 -6.98 -1.25
N GLU A 111 8.40 -6.65 -2.33
CA GLU A 111 7.93 -6.28 -3.67
C GLU A 111 7.18 -7.28 -4.65
N CYS A 112 6.13 -8.05 -4.38
CA CYS A 112 6.05 -9.45 -4.88
C CYS A 112 5.17 -9.97 -6.06
N GLY A 113 5.19 -9.38 -7.25
CA GLY A 113 4.56 -9.79 -8.52
C GLY A 113 5.49 -9.70 -9.74
N SER A 114 5.69 -10.81 -10.45
CA SER A 114 6.46 -11.00 -11.72
C SER A 114 7.64 -10.13 -12.16
N ASP A 115 7.50 -8.85 -12.49
CA ASP A 115 8.31 -8.30 -13.58
C ASP A 115 9.78 -7.91 -13.22
N LYS A 116 10.23 -7.99 -11.95
CA LYS A 116 11.56 -7.63 -11.33
C LYS A 116 12.20 -8.96 -10.79
N ILE A 117 11.51 -10.09 -11.01
CA ILE A 117 11.92 -11.52 -10.96
C ILE A 117 12.43 -11.93 -12.35
N ARG A 118 12.93 -13.14 -12.50
CA ARG A 118 12.36 -14.05 -13.52
C ARG A 118 11.89 -15.36 -12.89
N ASP A 119 10.58 -15.63 -12.92
CA ASP A 119 9.95 -16.71 -12.13
C ASP A 119 10.03 -17.93 -13.04
N ASN A 120 11.17 -18.61 -13.00
CA ASN A 120 11.59 -19.62 -13.98
C ASN A 120 11.52 -19.13 -15.45
N GLY A 121 11.71 -17.82 -15.65
CA GLY A 121 11.62 -17.16 -16.96
C GLY A 121 10.25 -16.57 -17.27
N GLU A 122 9.20 -17.01 -16.59
CA GLU A 122 7.84 -16.58 -16.86
C GLU A 122 7.55 -15.17 -16.34
N ARG A 123 6.89 -14.35 -17.17
CA ARG A 123 6.22 -13.13 -16.69
C ARG A 123 5.00 -13.45 -15.81
N SER A 124 4.45 -14.66 -15.81
CA SER A 124 3.19 -14.95 -15.10
C SER A 124 3.40 -15.46 -13.68
N ALA A 125 4.26 -16.47 -13.49
CA ALA A 125 4.20 -17.33 -12.30
C ALA A 125 4.33 -16.61 -10.96
N GLY A 126 5.12 -15.52 -10.89
CA GLY A 126 5.02 -14.48 -9.85
C GLY A 126 4.93 -15.00 -8.41
N GLY A 127 5.62 -16.09 -8.09
CA GLY A 127 5.53 -16.83 -6.85
C GLY A 127 6.18 -16.05 -5.72
N ALA A 128 7.51 -16.11 -5.62
CA ALA A 128 8.23 -15.85 -4.37
C ALA A 128 8.85 -14.44 -4.24
N CYS A 129 9.54 -14.07 -3.13
CA CYS A 129 9.60 -12.68 -2.61
C CYS A 129 11.01 -12.05 -2.60
N ALA A 130 11.06 -10.73 -2.40
CA ALA A 130 12.07 -9.65 -2.37
C ALA A 130 11.65 -8.75 -1.17
N PRO A 131 12.13 -9.05 0.04
CA PRO A 131 12.79 -8.27 1.15
C PRO A 131 13.08 -6.68 1.24
N TYR A 132 14.09 -6.08 2.00
CA TYR A 132 15.06 -4.89 1.77
C TYR A 132 16.68 -4.75 2.15
N ARG A 133 17.84 -5.44 2.70
CA ARG A 133 19.48 -5.63 2.38
C ARG A 133 20.49 -6.27 1.19
N ARG A 134 20.21 -7.04 0.11
CA ARG A 134 20.73 -7.16 -1.33
C ARG A 134 20.11 -6.28 -2.53
N ARG A 135 19.94 -4.96 -2.42
CA ARG A 135 19.51 -3.81 -3.29
C ARG A 135 20.70 -2.92 -3.25
N HIS A 136 21.27 -2.84 -2.09
CA HIS A 136 22.41 -2.10 -1.76
C HIS A 136 23.51 -3.03 -1.28
N LEU A 137 23.60 -4.32 -1.72
CA LEU A 137 24.98 -4.79 -2.02
C LEU A 137 25.55 -3.64 -2.81
N CYS A 138 26.77 -3.42 -2.41
CA CYS A 138 27.65 -2.55 -3.06
C CYS A 138 28.08 -3.25 -4.38
N ASN A 139 27.15 -3.58 -5.28
CA ASN A 139 27.35 -4.26 -6.57
C ASN A 139 27.33 -3.27 -7.75
N TYR A 140 27.24 -1.95 -7.52
CA TYR A 140 27.23 -0.94 -8.57
C TYR A 140 28.49 -1.03 -9.46
N ASN A 141 29.63 -1.39 -8.87
CA ASN A 141 30.86 -1.69 -9.61
C ASN A 141 30.71 -2.88 -10.57
N LEU A 142 29.87 -3.88 -10.25
CA LEU A 142 29.54 -5.00 -11.13
C LEU A 142 28.63 -4.61 -12.29
N GLU A 143 27.97 -3.45 -12.26
CA GLU A 143 27.32 -2.90 -13.46
C GLU A 143 28.32 -2.52 -14.55
N TYR A 144 29.59 -2.35 -14.22
CA TYR A 144 30.63 -1.87 -15.14
C TYR A 144 31.64 -2.93 -15.57
N ILE A 145 31.63 -4.14 -14.99
CA ILE A 145 32.44 -5.26 -15.51
C ILE A 145 31.95 -5.66 -16.91
N ASN A 146 32.87 -6.02 -17.80
CA ASN A 146 32.63 -6.62 -19.11
C ASN A 146 33.93 -7.30 -19.60
N GLU A 147 33.86 -8.03 -20.70
CA GLU A 147 34.96 -8.79 -21.28
C GLU A 147 36.19 -7.95 -21.68
N ASN A 148 36.04 -6.63 -21.85
CA ASN A 148 37.13 -5.72 -22.20
C ASN A 148 37.89 -5.17 -20.98
N ASN A 149 37.28 -5.17 -19.79
CA ASN A 149 37.89 -4.68 -18.54
C ASN A 149 37.97 -5.75 -17.42
N THR A 150 37.49 -6.95 -17.67
CA THR A 150 37.49 -8.08 -16.74
C THR A 150 37.86 -9.34 -17.52
N LYS A 151 39.17 -9.57 -17.73
CA LYS A 151 39.70 -10.50 -18.75
C LYS A 151 40.08 -11.86 -18.17
N THR A 152 40.30 -11.92 -16.86
CA THR A 152 40.81 -13.10 -16.16
C THR A 152 39.97 -13.43 -14.93
N THR A 153 40.15 -14.64 -14.40
CA THR A 153 39.61 -15.02 -13.09
C THR A 153 40.17 -14.17 -11.95
N ASP A 154 41.34 -13.54 -12.13
CA ASP A 154 41.96 -12.65 -11.15
C ASP A 154 41.22 -11.29 -11.14
N ASP A 155 40.99 -10.69 -12.31
CA ASP A 155 40.22 -9.44 -12.47
C ASP A 155 38.79 -9.57 -11.94
N LEU A 156 38.14 -10.69 -12.25
CA LEU A 156 36.78 -11.00 -11.81
C LEU A 156 36.71 -11.14 -10.28
N LEU A 157 37.66 -11.87 -9.68
CA LEU A 157 37.78 -11.98 -8.23
C LEU A 157 37.95 -10.59 -7.60
N GLY A 158 38.86 -9.76 -8.12
CA GLY A 158 39.12 -8.41 -7.60
C GLY A 158 37.85 -7.55 -7.51
N ASN A 159 37.05 -7.52 -8.58
CA ASN A 159 35.79 -6.77 -8.59
C ASN A 159 34.76 -7.32 -7.58
N ILE A 160 34.69 -8.64 -7.39
CA ILE A 160 33.77 -9.29 -6.45
C ILE A 160 34.23 -9.10 -4.99
N LEU A 161 35.53 -9.08 -4.71
CA LEU A 161 36.04 -8.79 -3.36
C LEU A 161 35.79 -7.33 -2.96
N VAL A 162 35.83 -6.39 -3.91
CA VAL A 162 35.40 -5.01 -3.69
C VAL A 162 33.91 -4.95 -3.37
N THR A 163 33.05 -5.61 -4.16
CA THR A 163 31.61 -5.73 -3.87
C THR A 163 31.35 -6.26 -2.46
N ALA A 164 31.98 -7.38 -2.12
CA ALA A 164 31.85 -8.05 -0.84
C ALA A 164 32.34 -7.18 0.32
N LYS A 165 33.52 -6.55 0.23
CA LYS A 165 34.06 -5.68 1.28
C LYS A 165 33.08 -4.55 1.62
N TYR A 166 32.60 -3.81 0.61
CA TYR A 166 31.79 -2.63 0.88
C TYR A 166 30.37 -2.99 1.31
N GLU A 167 29.80 -4.09 0.79
CA GLU A 167 28.55 -4.65 1.31
C GLU A 167 28.68 -5.05 2.79
N GLY A 168 29.75 -5.76 3.14
CA GLY A 168 30.04 -6.19 4.50
C GLY A 168 30.28 -5.01 5.46
N ALA A 169 31.02 -4.00 5.01
CA ALA A 169 31.24 -2.76 5.78
C ALA A 169 29.93 -2.05 6.10
N SER A 170 29.11 -1.83 5.08
CA SER A 170 27.80 -1.24 5.25
C SER A 170 26.93 -2.06 6.23
N ILE A 171 26.87 -3.38 6.06
CA ILE A 171 26.11 -4.28 6.95
C ILE A 171 26.51 -4.10 8.40
N VAL A 172 27.80 -4.19 8.70
CA VAL A 172 28.27 -4.16 10.09
C VAL A 172 28.15 -2.77 10.70
N GLU A 173 28.33 -1.71 9.92
CA GLU A 173 28.21 -0.32 10.41
C GLU A 173 26.88 -0.09 11.11
N LYS A 174 25.79 -0.60 10.53
CA LYS A 174 24.44 -0.13 10.78
C LYS A 174 23.57 -1.04 11.63
N HIS A 175 24.14 -1.99 12.39
CA HIS A 175 23.23 -2.82 13.17
C HIS A 175 22.53 -2.11 14.32
N PRO A 176 21.20 -2.27 14.41
CA PRO A 176 20.42 -2.30 15.62
C PRO A 176 21.09 -2.84 16.89
N ASN A 177 21.91 -3.90 16.75
CA ASN A 177 22.59 -4.64 17.81
C ASN A 177 24.00 -4.97 17.29
N ARG A 178 25.11 -4.43 17.78
CA ARG A 178 26.42 -4.70 17.14
C ARG A 178 27.34 -5.47 18.09
N GLY A 179 28.06 -6.47 17.59
CA GLY A 179 28.93 -7.33 18.41
C GLY A 179 28.34 -8.66 18.94
N SER A 180 27.66 -9.45 18.11
CA SER A 180 27.29 -10.84 18.48
C SER A 180 27.20 -11.86 17.32
N SER A 181 27.00 -13.15 17.68
CA SER A 181 27.02 -14.37 16.85
C SER A 181 26.52 -14.23 15.38
N GLU A 182 25.21 -14.37 15.18
CA GLU A 182 24.41 -13.24 14.78
C GLU A 182 24.93 -12.38 13.58
N VAL A 183 25.88 -11.45 13.70
CA VAL A 183 26.38 -10.60 12.58
C VAL A 183 27.00 -11.38 11.43
N CYS A 184 27.60 -12.50 11.74
CA CYS A 184 28.29 -13.33 10.76
C CYS A 184 27.33 -13.99 9.81
N THR A 185 26.31 -14.45 10.48
CA THR A 185 25.08 -14.98 10.02
C THR A 185 24.38 -13.93 9.12
N ALA A 186 24.44 -12.63 9.37
CA ALA A 186 24.12 -11.59 8.38
C ALA A 186 24.82 -11.80 7.04
N LEU A 187 26.14 -11.88 7.10
CA LEU A 187 27.04 -11.76 5.97
C LEU A 187 26.85 -12.99 5.07
N ALA A 188 26.51 -14.14 5.65
CA ALA A 188 26.16 -15.36 4.92
C ALA A 188 25.10 -15.14 3.81
N ARG A 189 24.15 -14.21 3.97
CA ARG A 189 23.21 -13.84 2.90
C ARG A 189 23.87 -13.15 1.74
N SER A 190 24.61 -12.10 2.07
CA SER A 190 25.24 -11.21 1.11
C SER A 190 26.23 -12.03 0.30
N PHE A 191 27.01 -12.85 0.99
CA PHE A 191 27.82 -13.92 0.45
C PHE A 191 27.03 -14.84 -0.49
N ALA A 192 25.94 -15.43 -0.03
CA ALA A 192 25.17 -16.41 -0.78
C ALA A 192 24.49 -15.84 -2.04
N ASP A 193 24.02 -14.60 -1.98
CA ASP A 193 23.45 -13.90 -3.13
C ASP A 193 24.48 -13.28 -4.06
N ILE A 194 25.64 -12.83 -3.56
CA ILE A 194 26.82 -12.60 -4.42
C ILE A 194 27.10 -13.91 -5.18
N GLY A 195 27.10 -15.05 -4.48
CA GLY A 195 27.26 -16.37 -5.09
C GLY A 195 26.25 -16.67 -6.17
N ASP A 196 24.98 -16.35 -5.98
CA ASP A 196 23.95 -16.57 -7.00
C ASP A 196 23.99 -15.56 -8.16
N ILE A 197 24.38 -14.29 -7.94
CA ILE A 197 24.65 -13.32 -9.03
C ILE A 197 25.69 -13.94 -9.96
N ILE A 198 26.83 -14.33 -9.38
CA ILE A 198 27.97 -14.86 -10.14
C ILE A 198 27.61 -16.17 -10.83
N ARG A 199 26.76 -17.01 -10.22
CA ARG A 199 26.29 -18.28 -10.82
C ARG A 199 25.16 -18.14 -11.83
N GLY A 200 24.62 -16.93 -12.07
CA GLY A 200 23.46 -16.72 -12.94
C GLY A 200 22.18 -17.41 -12.43
N ARG A 201 22.25 -18.03 -11.25
CA ARG A 201 21.14 -18.61 -10.49
C ARG A 201 20.24 -17.52 -9.95
N ASP A 202 20.80 -16.34 -9.74
CA ASP A 202 20.09 -15.26 -9.10
C ASP A 202 18.85 -14.85 -9.89
N MET A 203 17.73 -14.62 -9.21
CA MET A 203 16.45 -14.45 -9.91
C MET A 203 15.99 -12.97 -10.03
N PHE A 204 16.89 -12.04 -9.74
CA PHE A 204 16.75 -10.60 -9.97
C PHE A 204 16.38 -10.18 -11.41
N LEU A 205 15.97 -8.91 -11.63
CA LEU A 205 15.95 -8.26 -12.94
C LEU A 205 16.54 -6.84 -13.14
N GLY A 206 16.96 -6.09 -12.12
CA GLY A 206 17.49 -4.72 -12.30
C GLY A 206 16.45 -3.61 -12.40
N ASN A 207 16.52 -2.56 -11.57
CA ASN A 207 15.87 -1.31 -12.00
C ASN A 207 16.47 -0.96 -13.37
N ASN A 208 15.63 -0.57 -14.32
CA ASN A 208 16.06 -0.33 -15.70
C ASN A 208 16.84 -1.49 -16.36
N LYS A 209 16.62 -2.76 -15.94
CA LYS A 209 17.29 -3.98 -16.45
C LYS A 209 18.74 -4.22 -16.01
N GLU A 210 19.24 -3.53 -15.00
CA GLU A 210 20.57 -3.73 -14.39
C GLU A 210 21.01 -5.21 -14.21
N LYS A 211 20.14 -6.14 -13.75
CA LYS A 211 20.50 -7.58 -13.72
C LYS A 211 20.85 -8.12 -15.09
N GLU A 212 20.05 -7.80 -16.10
CA GLU A 212 20.25 -8.31 -17.45
C GLU A 212 21.60 -7.86 -18.00
N LYS A 213 22.02 -6.62 -17.65
CA LYS A 213 23.37 -6.10 -17.91
C LYS A 213 24.43 -6.94 -17.16
N ILE A 214 24.33 -7.07 -15.84
CA ILE A 214 25.32 -7.81 -15.02
C ILE A 214 25.43 -9.28 -15.46
N GLU A 215 24.31 -9.97 -15.65
CA GLU A 215 24.28 -11.40 -16.02
C GLU A 215 24.76 -11.64 -17.46
N ASN A 216 24.45 -10.76 -18.42
CA ASN A 216 25.01 -10.88 -19.77
C ASN A 216 26.53 -10.63 -19.74
N ASN A 217 26.98 -9.58 -19.07
CA ASN A 217 28.41 -9.28 -18.95
C ASN A 217 29.16 -10.42 -18.25
N LEU A 218 28.57 -11.06 -17.24
CA LEU A 218 29.12 -12.26 -16.60
C LEU A 218 29.19 -13.46 -17.57
N LYS A 219 28.19 -13.69 -18.43
CA LYS A 219 28.27 -14.74 -19.48
C LYS A 219 29.46 -14.52 -20.39
N ASP A 220 29.65 -13.31 -20.90
CA ASP A 220 30.74 -13.03 -21.84
C ASP A 220 32.12 -13.05 -21.15
N ILE A 221 32.23 -12.63 -19.89
CA ILE A 221 33.44 -12.81 -19.06
C ILE A 221 33.75 -14.32 -18.85
N PHE A 222 32.77 -15.12 -18.42
CA PHE A 222 33.00 -16.56 -18.18
C PHE A 222 33.27 -17.35 -19.47
N LYS A 223 32.63 -16.97 -20.57
CA LYS A 223 32.89 -17.49 -21.93
C LYS A 223 34.31 -17.13 -22.41
N ASN A 224 34.80 -15.92 -22.14
CA ASN A 224 36.19 -15.53 -22.42
C ASN A 224 37.18 -16.35 -21.57
N ILE A 225 36.91 -16.51 -20.27
CA ILE A 225 37.69 -17.39 -19.37
C ILE A 225 37.69 -18.85 -19.87
N GLN A 226 36.55 -19.34 -20.37
CA GLN A 226 36.42 -20.69 -20.93
C GLN A 226 37.23 -20.87 -22.22
N GLN A 227 37.04 -19.98 -23.20
CA GLN A 227 37.65 -20.10 -24.54
C GLN A 227 39.19 -20.12 -24.48
N ASN A 228 39.77 -19.32 -23.58
CA ASN A 228 41.23 -19.27 -23.35
C ASN A 228 41.80 -20.51 -22.63
N ASN A 229 40.97 -21.41 -22.10
CA ASN A 229 41.42 -22.53 -21.26
C ASN A 229 40.90 -23.88 -21.79
N LYS A 230 41.76 -24.62 -22.50
CA LYS A 230 41.42 -25.94 -23.10
C LYS A 230 40.71 -26.91 -22.14
N LYS A 231 41.12 -26.95 -20.85
CA LYS A 231 40.50 -27.77 -19.79
C LYS A 231 39.02 -27.43 -19.47
N LEU A 232 38.53 -26.26 -19.86
CA LEU A 232 37.17 -25.78 -19.52
C LEU A 232 36.17 -25.93 -20.69
N LYS A 233 36.63 -26.33 -21.88
CA LYS A 233 35.79 -26.36 -23.09
C LYS A 233 34.59 -27.31 -22.97
N ASP A 234 34.76 -28.41 -22.24
CA ASP A 234 33.74 -29.46 -22.09
C ASP A 234 32.76 -29.21 -20.93
N LEU A 235 32.89 -28.06 -20.24
CA LEU A 235 31.98 -27.62 -19.18
C LEU A 235 30.95 -26.62 -19.72
N THR A 236 29.72 -26.63 -19.17
CA THR A 236 28.75 -25.56 -19.43
C THR A 236 29.03 -24.34 -18.55
N ASP A 237 28.62 -23.14 -18.97
CA ASP A 237 28.72 -21.88 -18.20
C ASP A 237 28.29 -22.06 -16.73
N LYS A 238 27.15 -22.73 -16.51
CA LYS A 238 26.63 -23.06 -15.19
C LYS A 238 27.61 -23.88 -14.33
N HIS A 239 28.28 -24.89 -14.91
CA HIS A 239 29.30 -25.67 -14.19
C HIS A 239 30.56 -24.82 -13.92
N ILE A 240 31.01 -24.03 -14.88
CA ILE A 240 32.19 -23.15 -14.74
C ILE A 240 31.97 -22.17 -13.60
N ARG A 241 30.81 -21.49 -13.56
CA ARG A 241 30.46 -20.55 -12.50
C ARG A 241 30.30 -21.21 -11.14
N GLU A 242 29.69 -22.39 -11.07
CA GLU A 242 29.54 -23.13 -9.81
C GLU A 242 30.91 -23.56 -9.25
N TYR A 243 31.83 -24.02 -10.11
CA TYR A 243 33.19 -24.36 -9.70
C TYR A 243 34.03 -23.12 -9.37
N TRP A 244 33.88 -22.02 -10.12
CA TRP A 244 34.48 -20.73 -9.78
C TRP A 244 34.03 -20.28 -8.40
N TRP A 245 32.72 -20.29 -8.13
CA TRP A 245 32.19 -19.94 -6.82
C TRP A 245 32.76 -20.85 -5.72
N ALA A 246 32.71 -22.18 -5.91
CA ALA A 246 33.21 -23.15 -4.93
C ALA A 246 34.72 -23.01 -4.60
N LEU A 247 35.52 -22.42 -5.49
CA LEU A 247 36.95 -22.14 -5.29
C LEU A 247 37.22 -20.76 -4.66
N ASN A 248 36.41 -19.76 -5.00
CA ASN A 248 36.65 -18.36 -4.61
C ASN A 248 35.80 -17.91 -3.41
N ARG A 249 34.74 -18.64 -3.03
CA ARG A 249 33.83 -18.32 -1.91
C ARG A 249 34.55 -17.97 -0.61
N GLU A 250 35.67 -18.65 -0.30
CA GLU A 250 36.50 -18.38 0.89
C GLU A 250 37.11 -16.97 0.90
N ASP A 251 37.51 -16.41 -0.24
CA ASP A 251 38.07 -15.05 -0.29
C ASP A 251 36.93 -14.01 -0.22
N VAL A 252 35.80 -14.31 -0.88
CA VAL A 252 34.58 -13.48 -0.84
C VAL A 252 34.05 -13.37 0.58
N TRP A 253 34.08 -14.46 1.33
CA TRP A 253 33.74 -14.48 2.76
C TRP A 253 34.66 -13.58 3.58
N LYS A 254 35.98 -13.67 3.35
CA LYS A 254 36.97 -12.85 4.06
C LYS A 254 36.81 -11.37 3.76
N ALA A 255 36.56 -10.99 2.50
CA ALA A 255 36.27 -9.60 2.14
C ALA A 255 35.01 -9.08 2.85
N LEU A 256 33.94 -9.86 2.80
CA LEU A 256 32.66 -9.53 3.43
C LEU A 256 32.73 -9.42 4.96
N THR A 257 33.60 -10.19 5.60
CA THR A 257 33.78 -10.21 7.07
C THR A 257 34.85 -9.26 7.59
N CYS A 258 35.58 -8.53 6.72
CA CYS A 258 36.61 -7.57 7.13
C CYS A 258 36.15 -6.60 8.23
N SER A 259 34.95 -6.07 8.10
CA SER A 259 34.39 -5.03 8.97
C SER A 259 33.67 -5.56 10.21
N ALA A 260 33.49 -6.88 10.33
CA ALA A 260 32.90 -7.53 11.51
C ALA A 260 33.66 -7.17 12.79
N ASP A 261 33.00 -7.18 13.94
CA ASP A 261 33.63 -7.00 15.25
C ASP A 261 34.24 -8.32 15.78
N GLY A 262 35.17 -8.21 16.74
CA GLY A 262 35.79 -9.37 17.40
C GLY A 262 34.89 -10.13 18.38
N SER A 263 33.61 -9.77 18.51
CA SER A 263 32.61 -10.46 19.32
C SER A 263 31.51 -11.16 18.52
N GLU A 264 31.71 -11.27 17.21
CA GLU A 264 30.75 -11.75 16.23
C GLU A 264 31.17 -13.15 15.70
N ASP A 265 30.32 -14.17 15.92
CA ASP A 265 30.60 -15.60 15.71
C ASP A 265 29.43 -16.37 15.01
N TYR A 266 29.54 -16.84 13.76
CA TYR A 266 28.44 -17.63 13.12
C TYR A 266 28.18 -18.91 13.92
N PHE A 267 26.93 -19.33 14.21
CA PHE A 267 26.69 -20.60 14.95
C PHE A 267 25.65 -21.52 14.32
N ILE A 268 25.84 -22.84 14.25
CA ILE A 268 24.82 -23.81 13.80
C ILE A 268 24.49 -24.74 14.97
N GLN A 269 23.23 -25.16 15.13
CA GLN A 269 22.83 -26.06 16.21
C GLN A 269 22.33 -27.43 15.73
N SER A 270 22.87 -28.52 16.27
CA SER A 270 22.42 -29.88 15.96
C SER A 270 21.28 -30.35 16.88
N GLU A 271 20.56 -31.40 16.48
CA GLU A 271 19.31 -31.88 17.12
C GLU A 271 19.45 -32.32 18.59
N ASP A 272 20.66 -32.63 19.03
CA ASP A 272 21.06 -32.86 20.43
C ASP A 272 21.08 -31.57 21.29
N GLY A 273 21.02 -30.40 20.64
CA GLY A 273 21.12 -29.09 21.26
C GLY A 273 22.51 -28.44 21.16
N THR A 274 23.53 -29.13 20.63
CA THR A 274 24.91 -28.61 20.57
C THR A 274 25.04 -27.46 19.57
N LYS A 275 25.62 -26.33 19.98
CA LYS A 275 25.90 -25.16 19.12
C LYS A 275 27.37 -25.14 18.68
N SER A 276 27.61 -25.29 17.39
CA SER A 276 28.91 -25.13 16.73
C SER A 276 29.10 -23.69 16.29
N PHE A 277 30.10 -22.98 16.80
CA PHE A 277 30.40 -21.58 16.46
C PHE A 277 31.61 -21.47 15.51
N SER A 278 31.70 -20.38 14.74
CA SER A 278 32.94 -19.94 14.07
C SER A 278 33.84 -19.18 15.04
N ASP A 279 35.11 -19.01 14.67
CA ASP A 279 35.98 -17.99 15.25
C ASP A 279 35.39 -16.56 15.08
N ARG A 280 35.91 -15.64 15.89
CA ARG A 280 35.63 -14.20 15.91
C ARG A 280 35.68 -13.56 14.53
N LYS A 281 34.99 -12.42 14.38
CA LYS A 281 34.77 -11.80 13.06
C LYS A 281 34.23 -12.83 12.07
N CYS A 282 33.30 -13.69 12.49
CA CYS A 282 32.52 -14.48 11.54
C CYS A 282 33.30 -15.55 10.78
N GLY A 283 34.34 -16.11 11.40
CA GLY A 283 35.26 -17.01 10.74
C GLY A 283 36.16 -16.30 9.72
N HIS A 284 36.37 -14.99 9.82
CA HIS A 284 37.26 -14.22 8.93
C HIS A 284 38.68 -14.82 8.88
N TYR A 285 39.17 -15.35 10.00
CA TYR A 285 40.49 -15.99 10.09
C TYR A 285 40.47 -17.49 9.73
N GLU A 286 39.29 -18.10 9.57
CA GLU A 286 39.14 -19.54 9.29
C GLU A 286 39.48 -19.89 7.84
N ASN A 287 39.81 -21.16 7.59
CA ASN A 287 40.09 -21.70 6.24
C ASN A 287 38.94 -22.58 5.71
N ASN A 288 37.78 -22.56 6.37
CA ASN A 288 36.55 -23.19 5.91
C ASN A 288 35.37 -22.36 6.42
N ILE A 289 34.41 -22.05 5.56
CA ILE A 289 33.23 -21.27 5.95
C ILE A 289 32.23 -22.21 6.63
N LEU A 290 31.82 -21.88 7.86
CA LEU A 290 30.82 -22.65 8.60
C LEU A 290 29.45 -22.69 7.90
N THR A 291 29.06 -21.59 7.26
CA THR A 291 27.81 -21.50 6.50
C THR A 291 27.87 -22.15 5.12
N ASN A 292 26.73 -22.68 4.69
CA ASN A 292 26.52 -23.38 3.43
C ASN A 292 25.32 -22.79 2.67
N LEU A 293 24.89 -21.59 3.05
CA LEU A 293 23.62 -21.01 2.59
C LEU A 293 23.71 -20.45 1.17
N ASP A 294 24.92 -20.27 0.66
CA ASP A 294 25.21 -20.17 -0.77
C ASP A 294 24.89 -21.45 -1.57
N TYR A 295 24.74 -22.61 -0.93
CA TYR A 295 24.23 -23.81 -1.59
C TYR A 295 22.74 -24.03 -1.38
N VAL A 296 22.08 -23.27 -0.53
CA VAL A 296 20.63 -23.32 -0.40
C VAL A 296 20.03 -22.74 -1.69
N PRO A 297 19.16 -23.46 -2.44
CA PRO A 297 18.49 -22.89 -3.60
C PRO A 297 17.83 -21.60 -3.19
N GLN A 298 17.84 -20.65 -4.10
CA GLN A 298 17.78 -19.30 -3.65
C GLN A 298 16.36 -18.89 -3.22
N PHE A 299 15.30 -19.55 -3.71
CA PHE A 299 13.99 -19.47 -3.03
C PHE A 299 14.06 -19.86 -1.59
N LEU A 300 14.93 -20.75 -1.19
CA LEU A 300 14.88 -21.33 0.13
C LEU A 300 15.62 -20.45 1.10
N ARG A 301 16.74 -19.88 0.63
CA ARG A 301 17.44 -18.74 1.19
C ARG A 301 16.80 -17.39 0.82
N TRP A 302 15.55 -17.38 0.36
CA TRP A 302 14.68 -16.21 0.26
C TRP A 302 13.30 -16.46 0.92
N PHE A 303 12.87 -17.71 1.05
CA PHE A 303 11.64 -18.08 1.68
C PHE A 303 11.77 -17.83 3.15
N ASN A 304 12.86 -18.21 3.84
CA ASN A 304 12.89 -18.00 5.28
C ASN A 304 12.56 -16.63 5.66
N GLU A 305 13.21 -15.64 5.10
CA GLU A 305 13.19 -14.27 5.60
C GLU A 305 11.86 -13.61 5.37
N TRP A 306 10.93 -14.37 4.90
CA TRP A 306 9.57 -14.07 5.01
C TRP A 306 9.22 -14.24 6.52
N ALA A 307 9.50 -15.37 7.16
CA ALA A 307 9.74 -15.53 8.60
C ALA A 307 10.71 -14.53 9.16
N GLU A 308 10.93 -14.63 10.47
CA GLU A 308 12.16 -14.23 11.13
C GLU A 308 12.27 -12.67 11.23
N GLU A 309 12.06 -11.91 10.15
CA GLU A 309 11.24 -10.69 10.09
C GLU A 309 9.83 -10.98 9.52
N PHE A 310 9.23 -12.13 9.87
CA PHE A 310 7.95 -11.92 10.50
C PHE A 310 8.26 -11.24 11.82
N CYS A 311 9.19 -11.60 12.68
CA CYS A 311 9.02 -11.42 14.13
C CYS A 311 10.00 -10.51 14.84
N ARG A 312 10.97 -10.11 14.06
CA ARG A 312 11.38 -8.74 13.97
C ARG A 312 10.21 -7.85 13.64
N ILE A 313 9.09 -8.40 13.19
CA ILE A 313 7.76 -7.85 13.27
C ILE A 313 6.79 -8.73 14.10
N ARG A 314 7.20 -9.30 15.25
CA ARG A 314 6.57 -9.09 16.56
C ARG A 314 7.33 -9.21 17.98
N LYS A 315 8.43 -8.44 18.34
CA LYS A 315 8.67 -7.62 19.66
C LYS A 315 8.78 -5.98 19.80
N ILE A 316 8.47 -5.07 18.85
CA ILE A 316 7.98 -3.64 18.94
C ILE A 316 6.61 -3.34 18.19
N LYS A 317 6.29 -2.75 17.03
CA LYS A 317 4.87 -2.47 16.54
C LYS A 317 3.63 -2.06 17.49
N LEU A 318 3.73 -1.93 18.85
CA LEU A 318 2.96 -1.32 20.04
C LEU A 318 3.85 -0.14 20.61
N GLY A 319 4.38 0.70 19.66
CA GLY A 319 4.94 2.10 19.28
C GLY A 319 4.22 3.33 18.52
N LYS A 320 3.04 4.01 18.69
CA LYS A 320 1.93 4.46 17.76
C LYS A 320 0.34 4.08 17.91
N VAL A 321 -0.32 3.71 19.11
CA VAL A 321 -1.72 3.19 19.65
C VAL A 321 -1.86 2.64 21.12
N LYS A 322 -1.57 1.37 21.56
CA LYS A 322 -1.41 0.85 22.99
C LYS A 322 -0.26 1.51 23.70
N ASN A 323 0.22 2.56 23.10
CA ASN A 323 0.96 3.53 23.82
C ASN A 323 0.62 4.88 23.16
N ALA A 324 -0.70 5.14 23.08
CA ALA A 324 -1.39 6.43 23.17
C ALA A 324 -2.86 6.86 23.83
N CYS A 325 -3.97 6.35 24.56
CA CYS A 325 -4.76 5.28 25.41
C CYS A 325 -4.53 5.10 27.01
N ARG A 326 -4.65 3.91 27.71
CA ARG A 326 -4.36 3.40 29.19
C ARG A 326 -3.11 3.13 30.22
N GLY A 327 -1.77 2.62 30.21
CA GLY A 327 -0.29 2.73 29.50
C GLY A 327 0.80 4.07 29.44
N GLU A 328 1.78 4.70 30.21
CA GLU A 328 2.91 4.58 31.26
C GLU A 328 2.80 4.52 32.84
N LYS A 329 1.66 4.61 33.56
CA LYS A 329 1.39 3.88 34.84
C LYS A 329 0.07 3.00 35.02
N ASP A 330 -1.15 3.43 34.62
CA ASP A 330 -2.31 2.76 33.92
C ASP A 330 -3.58 3.70 33.97
N GLU A 331 -3.37 5.01 33.71
CA GLU A 331 -4.26 6.11 34.14
C GLU A 331 -5.23 6.79 33.10
N LYS A 332 -4.92 6.83 31.80
CA LYS A 332 -5.80 7.34 30.71
C LYS A 332 -6.63 6.18 30.15
N ASP A 333 -6.82 6.11 28.83
CA ASP A 333 -7.55 5.10 28.02
C ASP A 333 -8.58 5.72 27.11
N CYS A 334 -8.80 5.12 25.93
CA CYS A 334 -9.61 5.71 24.90
C CYS A 334 -9.86 4.72 23.72
N SER A 335 -11.12 4.35 23.51
CA SER A 335 -11.69 3.38 22.55
C SER A 335 -11.38 3.60 21.04
N ARG A 336 -12.19 3.09 20.11
CA ARG A 336 -11.86 3.18 18.69
C ARG A 336 -12.32 4.42 18.01
N GLU A 337 -13.58 4.79 18.07
CA GLU A 337 -14.04 5.90 17.23
C GLU A 337 -13.61 7.19 17.90
N GLY A 338 -14.12 7.43 19.11
CA GLY A 338 -13.74 8.64 19.83
C GLY A 338 -14.76 9.26 20.77
N TYR A 339 -15.29 8.57 21.81
CA TYR A 339 -16.27 9.13 22.78
C TYR A 339 -16.07 8.90 24.32
N ASP A 340 -15.66 9.93 25.08
CA ASP A 340 -14.87 10.03 26.36
C ASP A 340 -15.23 9.09 27.49
N CYS A 341 -15.22 7.77 27.34
CA CYS A 341 -16.00 6.94 28.24
C CYS A 341 -15.55 6.84 29.74
N LYS A 342 -14.66 7.73 30.26
CA LYS A 342 -14.65 8.28 31.66
C LYS A 342 -14.55 9.83 31.78
N ARG A 343 -14.37 10.64 30.73
CA ARG A 343 -14.43 12.13 30.71
C ARG A 343 -15.57 12.72 29.85
N THR A 344 -15.70 12.43 28.55
CA THR A 344 -16.87 12.86 27.75
C THR A 344 -18.11 12.11 28.21
N ASP A 345 -19.11 12.88 28.56
CA ASP A 345 -20.31 12.37 29.19
C ASP A 345 -21.29 11.80 28.15
N LEU A 346 -21.06 10.55 27.71
CA LEU A 346 -21.94 9.78 26.82
C LEU A 346 -23.43 9.91 27.19
N LYS A 347 -23.71 10.04 28.50
CA LYS A 347 -25.04 10.26 29.12
C LYS A 347 -25.83 11.45 28.55
N LYS A 348 -25.20 12.33 27.76
CA LYS A 348 -25.83 13.51 27.14
C LYS A 348 -26.45 13.24 25.76
N ASN A 349 -26.20 12.06 25.15
CA ASN A 349 -26.63 11.72 23.78
C ASN A 349 -26.27 12.79 22.72
N GLU A 350 -25.18 13.54 22.93
CA GLU A 350 -24.79 14.61 22.02
C GLU A 350 -24.19 14.05 20.72
N ILE A 351 -24.97 14.13 19.64
CA ILE A 351 -24.68 13.54 18.31
C ILE A 351 -23.30 13.96 17.76
N PHE A 352 -22.93 15.20 18.07
CA PHE A 352 -21.70 15.85 17.64
C PHE A 352 -20.89 16.33 18.84
N MET A 353 -20.61 15.40 19.77
CA MET A 353 -19.63 15.63 20.83
C MET A 353 -18.31 16.13 20.25
N ASP A 354 -17.56 16.89 21.04
CA ASP A 354 -16.21 17.27 20.67
C ASP A 354 -15.25 16.09 20.72
N LEU A 355 -14.21 16.28 19.93
CA LEU A 355 -13.39 15.30 19.28
C LEU A 355 -11.92 15.64 19.67
N GLU A 356 -11.64 15.49 20.97
CA GLU A 356 -10.56 15.97 21.84
C GLU A 356 -9.51 14.97 22.41
N CYS A 357 -9.65 13.62 22.38
CA CYS A 357 -8.63 12.65 22.84
C CYS A 357 -7.80 11.88 21.76
N PRO A 358 -7.45 12.39 20.60
CA PRO A 358 -6.09 11.62 19.32
C PRO A 358 -4.71 11.04 19.75
N ASN A 359 -4.58 9.95 20.53
CA ASN A 359 -3.93 8.70 20.07
C ASN A 359 -4.34 7.24 20.64
N CYS A 360 -5.56 6.70 20.42
CA CYS A 360 -6.02 5.31 20.03
C CYS A 360 -7.21 4.90 18.94
N GLU A 361 -7.83 5.27 17.73
CA GLU A 361 -7.98 6.06 16.34
C GLU A 361 -7.03 6.26 15.05
N LYS A 362 -5.89 6.92 14.78
CA LYS A 362 -4.49 6.61 14.36
C LYS A 362 -4.05 5.07 14.27
N ALA A 363 -5.00 4.12 14.47
CA ALA A 363 -5.08 2.67 14.16
C ALA A 363 -6.45 1.92 14.52
N CYS A 364 -7.15 1.25 13.54
CA CYS A 364 -8.54 0.67 13.17
C CYS A 364 -9.50 1.12 11.80
N THR A 365 -9.58 2.32 10.99
CA THR A 365 -9.22 2.97 9.51
C THR A 365 -7.88 4.02 8.98
N SER A 366 -6.36 4.20 9.15
CA SER A 366 -4.95 3.58 9.93
C SER A 366 -4.53 2.05 10.22
N TYR A 367 -4.46 1.33 11.36
CA TYR A 367 -4.41 -0.20 11.57
C TYR A 367 -4.94 -1.17 10.51
N LYS A 368 -5.63 -0.66 9.47
CA LYS A 368 -6.00 -0.95 8.06
C LYS A 368 -5.01 -0.63 6.84
N GLU A 369 -3.89 0.16 6.93
CA GLU A 369 -2.54 0.24 6.17
C GLU A 369 -1.36 -0.59 6.82
N TRP A 370 -0.34 -0.55 7.66
CA TRP A 370 0.28 -1.78 8.43
C TRP A 370 -0.24 -3.35 8.23
N ILE A 371 -1.10 -4.25 8.84
CA ILE A 371 -1.32 -5.78 8.51
C ILE A 371 -1.93 -6.46 7.15
N GLU A 372 -3.19 -6.25 6.65
CA GLU A 372 -3.75 -6.51 5.26
C GLU A 372 -2.66 -6.53 4.15
N ASN A 373 -1.86 -5.59 3.71
CA ASN A 373 -1.23 -5.57 2.35
C ASN A 373 -0.34 -6.64 1.69
N LYS A 374 -0.04 -7.84 2.16
CA LYS A 374 0.70 -7.90 3.39
C LYS A 374 0.33 -8.99 4.40
N GLN A 375 -0.87 -9.50 4.23
CA GLN A 375 -1.39 -10.79 4.67
C GLN A 375 -1.45 -11.82 3.55
N LYS A 376 -1.22 -11.32 2.32
CA LYS A 376 -1.92 -11.47 1.02
C LYS A 376 -1.50 -12.78 0.36
N GLU A 377 -1.35 -13.75 1.23
CA GLU A 377 -0.10 -14.46 1.28
C GLU A 377 -0.02 -15.66 2.21
N PHE A 378 -1.02 -16.06 3.02
CA PHE A 378 -1.28 -17.52 3.23
C PHE A 378 -1.76 -18.15 1.90
N LYS A 379 -1.09 -17.74 0.82
CA LYS A 379 -1.50 -17.63 -0.58
C LYS A 379 -0.25 -17.86 -1.42
N LYS A 380 0.03 -17.21 -2.56
CA LYS A 380 1.03 -17.61 -3.59
C LYS A 380 2.46 -18.12 -3.23
N GLN A 381 2.92 -18.41 -2.00
CA GLN A 381 4.00 -19.37 -1.56
C GLN A 381 3.87 -20.13 -0.25
N LYS A 382 2.73 -19.95 0.41
CA LYS A 382 1.92 -21.14 0.62
C LYS A 382 1.72 -21.83 -0.77
N LYS A 383 1.20 -21.16 -1.82
CA LYS A 383 1.02 -21.71 -3.21
C LYS A 383 2.23 -21.92 -4.09
N LYS A 384 3.23 -21.04 -4.10
CA LYS A 384 4.59 -21.41 -4.45
C LYS A 384 5.11 -22.57 -3.55
N TYR A 385 5.26 -22.64 -2.22
CA TYR A 385 5.77 -23.89 -1.61
C TYR A 385 5.08 -25.15 -2.11
N GLU A 386 3.74 -25.14 -2.04
CA GLU A 386 2.84 -26.08 -2.72
C GLU A 386 3.43 -26.43 -4.09
N LYS A 387 3.55 -25.46 -5.02
CA LYS A 387 4.28 -25.64 -6.30
C LYS A 387 5.70 -26.25 -6.23
N GLU A 388 6.68 -25.85 -5.37
CA GLU A 388 8.05 -26.48 -5.45
C GLU A 388 7.99 -27.95 -5.08
N ILE A 389 7.16 -28.28 -4.09
CA ILE A 389 6.88 -29.66 -3.73
C ILE A 389 6.17 -30.39 -4.87
N GLU A 390 5.15 -29.77 -5.46
CA GLU A 390 4.30 -30.34 -6.51
C GLU A 390 5.10 -30.66 -7.79
N ASN A 391 5.59 -29.66 -8.54
CA ASN A 391 6.22 -29.93 -9.86
C ASN A 391 7.68 -30.42 -9.74
N ASN A 392 7.96 -31.40 -8.88
CA ASN A 392 9.30 -32.00 -8.69
C ASN A 392 9.77 -32.84 -9.91
N GLN A 393 8.98 -32.96 -10.98
CA GLN A 393 9.14 -34.02 -11.98
C GLN A 393 9.97 -33.63 -13.22
N SER A 394 9.95 -32.39 -13.70
CA SER A 394 10.19 -32.05 -15.12
C SER A 394 11.51 -31.34 -15.48
N ASN A 395 11.90 -30.26 -14.77
CA ASN A 395 13.00 -29.40 -15.26
C ASN A 395 14.40 -29.96 -14.98
N ASN A 396 15.06 -30.50 -16.02
CA ASN A 396 16.35 -31.21 -15.92
C ASN A 396 17.54 -30.32 -15.49
N ASP A 397 17.55 -29.03 -15.85
CA ASP A 397 18.71 -28.14 -15.63
C ASP A 397 18.99 -27.83 -14.15
N ARG A 398 18.09 -28.18 -13.23
CA ARG A 398 18.20 -27.90 -11.79
C ARG A 398 18.48 -29.17 -10.97
N ILE A 399 19.40 -30.02 -11.42
CA ILE A 399 19.78 -31.29 -10.73
C ILE A 399 20.01 -31.09 -9.22
N TYR A 400 20.73 -30.03 -8.84
CA TYR A 400 20.95 -29.73 -7.43
C TYR A 400 19.67 -29.30 -6.72
N ASP A 401 18.97 -28.29 -7.24
CA ASP A 401 17.77 -27.75 -6.61
C ASP A 401 16.63 -28.80 -6.60
N LYS A 402 16.59 -29.77 -7.54
CA LYS A 402 15.64 -30.90 -7.55
C LYS A 402 15.95 -31.95 -6.49
N LYS A 403 17.22 -32.32 -6.30
CA LYS A 403 17.64 -33.14 -5.14
C LYS A 403 17.32 -32.41 -3.84
N PHE A 404 17.48 -31.10 -3.88
CA PHE A 404 17.01 -30.24 -2.83
C PHE A 404 15.50 -30.44 -2.61
N TYR A 405 14.65 -30.08 -3.56
CA TYR A 405 13.18 -30.17 -3.47
C TYR A 405 12.59 -31.56 -3.21
N THR A 406 13.41 -32.62 -3.32
CA THR A 406 13.07 -33.99 -2.93
C THR A 406 13.39 -34.27 -1.46
N ASN A 407 14.63 -34.04 -1.00
CA ASN A 407 14.99 -34.10 0.43
C ASN A 407 14.30 -32.99 1.26
N LEU A 408 13.75 -31.98 0.56
CA LEU A 408 12.57 -31.26 0.99
C LEU A 408 11.42 -32.27 1.16
N ASN A 409 10.47 -32.32 0.23
CA ASN A 409 9.16 -32.98 0.31
C ASN A 409 9.07 -34.11 1.35
N VAL A 410 9.92 -35.13 1.20
CA VAL A 410 10.02 -36.33 2.07
C VAL A 410 9.82 -36.04 3.55
N LYS A 411 10.57 -35.10 4.14
CA LYS A 411 10.61 -35.00 5.59
C LYS A 411 9.33 -34.37 6.17
N TYR A 412 8.65 -33.46 5.45
CA TYR A 412 7.40 -32.83 5.90
C TYR A 412 6.60 -32.29 4.68
N PRO A 413 5.77 -33.12 4.04
CA PRO A 413 5.39 -32.94 2.63
C PRO A 413 4.35 -31.86 2.40
N SER A 414 3.26 -31.86 3.17
CA SER A 414 2.23 -30.84 2.98
C SER A 414 2.81 -29.49 3.34
N VAL A 415 2.34 -28.45 2.67
CA VAL A 415 2.59 -27.07 3.05
C VAL A 415 2.12 -26.75 4.48
N SER A 416 1.44 -27.66 5.17
CA SER A 416 1.02 -27.55 6.56
C SER A 416 1.69 -28.56 7.52
N ASN A 417 2.54 -29.49 7.06
CA ASN A 417 3.58 -30.15 7.87
C ASN A 417 4.90 -29.41 7.75
N PHE A 418 5.13 -28.95 6.53
CA PHE A 418 5.64 -27.64 6.29
C PHE A 418 4.70 -26.49 6.75
N VAL A 419 3.81 -26.73 7.73
CA VAL A 419 3.41 -25.91 8.90
C VAL A 419 3.28 -26.63 10.30
N GLU A 420 4.11 -27.65 10.68
CA GLU A 420 3.98 -28.47 11.94
C GLU A 420 5.14 -28.68 12.96
N THR A 421 6.43 -28.95 12.65
CA THR A 421 7.43 -29.48 13.63
C THR A 421 8.61 -28.65 14.21
N LEU A 422 9.10 -27.50 13.67
CA LEU A 422 10.21 -26.72 14.30
C LEU A 422 10.05 -26.26 15.78
N LYS A 423 9.49 -25.07 16.03
CA LYS A 423 9.71 -24.25 17.20
C LYS A 423 10.68 -23.11 16.87
N GLU A 424 11.90 -23.53 16.64
CA GLU A 424 12.93 -22.96 17.47
C GLU A 424 13.87 -21.99 16.75
N GLY A 425 13.28 -21.01 16.07
CA GLY A 425 13.99 -20.02 15.26
C GLY A 425 14.90 -19.09 16.04
N ALA A 426 15.55 -18.17 15.33
CA ALA A 426 15.87 -16.90 15.96
C ALA A 426 14.55 -16.10 16.16
N TYR A 427 14.46 -14.77 16.13
CA TYR A 427 13.61 -14.05 17.09
C TYR A 427 12.06 -14.14 17.03
N CYS A 428 11.52 -15.34 17.29
CA CYS A 428 10.29 -15.53 18.02
C CYS A 428 10.29 -16.54 19.20
N THR A 429 11.35 -17.19 19.70
CA THR A 429 11.19 -18.24 20.76
C THR A 429 10.99 -17.71 22.19
N ASN A 430 10.35 -16.54 22.35
CA ASN A 430 10.29 -15.82 23.63
C ASN A 430 8.94 -15.11 23.85
N GLY A 431 7.93 -15.85 24.29
CA GLY A 431 6.52 -15.44 24.44
C GLY A 431 6.14 -14.32 25.42
N ILE A 432 6.79 -13.16 25.39
CA ILE A 432 6.39 -11.89 26.07
C ILE A 432 5.27 -11.18 25.29
N ILE A 433 4.25 -11.96 24.98
CA ILE A 433 3.59 -11.91 23.68
C ILE A 433 2.15 -12.49 23.90
N GLU A 434 1.12 -11.67 23.68
CA GLU A 434 -0.25 -11.62 24.25
C GLU A 434 -1.40 -12.55 23.68
N SER A 435 -1.14 -13.75 23.12
CA SER A 435 -2.03 -14.83 22.59
C SER A 435 -1.35 -15.82 21.60
N LYS A 436 -0.38 -16.63 22.09
CA LYS A 436 0.23 -17.83 21.45
C LYS A 436 -0.36 -18.29 20.12
N ILE A 437 0.46 -18.25 19.10
CA ILE A 437 0.08 -17.53 17.90
C ILE A 437 -0.19 -18.44 16.69
N ASP A 438 -1.22 -19.29 16.70
CA ASP A 438 -1.19 -20.35 15.67
C ASP A 438 -1.48 -19.94 14.23
N PHE A 439 -0.46 -19.87 13.36
CA PHE A 439 -0.68 -19.46 11.99
C PHE A 439 -1.36 -20.54 11.16
N ASN A 440 -1.42 -21.80 11.61
CA ASN A 440 -2.36 -22.74 11.02
C ASN A 440 -3.78 -22.20 11.21
N LYS A 441 -4.09 -21.75 12.43
CA LYS A 441 -5.37 -21.10 12.75
C LYS A 441 -5.48 -19.83 11.95
N GLN A 442 -6.43 -19.80 11.03
CA GLN A 442 -6.54 -18.72 10.07
C GLN A 442 -7.25 -17.46 10.60
N TYR A 443 -7.24 -17.25 11.93
CA TYR A 443 -7.96 -16.16 12.64
C TYR A 443 -7.34 -15.59 13.94
N ASP A 444 -6.45 -16.31 14.64
CA ASP A 444 -5.75 -15.79 15.85
C ASP A 444 -4.40 -15.11 15.59
N THR A 445 -3.56 -15.72 14.78
CA THR A 445 -2.20 -15.33 14.41
C THR A 445 -1.88 -14.00 13.80
N PHE A 446 -2.76 -13.41 13.06
CA PHE A 446 -2.56 -12.11 12.50
C PHE A 446 -3.59 -11.18 13.10
N SER A 447 -4.27 -11.59 14.19
CA SER A 447 -5.49 -11.11 14.82
C SER A 447 -5.43 -9.77 15.55
N HIS A 448 -6.59 -9.20 15.65
CA HIS A 448 -6.82 -7.90 16.20
C HIS A 448 -7.08 -8.15 17.71
N SER A 449 -6.94 -7.16 18.61
CA SER A 449 -6.41 -7.30 19.98
C SER A 449 -7.27 -6.70 21.22
N GLN A 450 -6.99 -6.74 22.56
CA GLN A 450 -7.56 -6.07 23.84
C GLN A 450 -7.33 -4.52 24.33
N TYR A 451 -6.39 -3.60 23.91
CA TYR A 451 -6.34 -2.05 23.74
C TYR A 451 -6.70 -1.09 22.42
N CYS A 452 -7.87 -1.03 21.69
CA CYS A 452 -8.25 -0.17 20.46
C CYS A 452 -9.73 -0.04 20.00
N LYS A 453 -10.62 -1.05 20.03
CA LYS A 453 -12.08 -1.20 19.64
C LYS A 453 -13.01 -0.20 20.42
N PRO A 454 -14.35 -0.12 20.21
CA PRO A 454 -15.19 0.98 20.69
C PRO A 454 -15.40 0.96 22.21
N CYS A 455 -16.07 1.99 22.71
CA CYS A 455 -16.44 2.11 24.11
C CYS A 455 -17.23 0.90 24.59
N PRO A 456 -16.98 0.42 25.81
CA PRO A 456 -18.02 -0.18 26.63
C PRO A 456 -19.20 0.79 26.74
N ILE A 457 -20.40 0.32 26.35
CA ILE A 457 -21.65 1.09 26.42
C ILE A 457 -22.18 1.00 27.87
N PHE A 458 -21.37 1.50 28.81
CA PHE A 458 -21.39 1.21 30.26
C PHE A 458 -21.15 -0.28 30.63
N ASN A 459 -21.21 -0.57 31.94
CA ASN A 459 -21.05 -1.90 32.52
C ASN A 459 -22.26 -2.80 32.18
N LEU A 460 -22.27 -3.33 30.95
CA LEU A 460 -23.28 -4.26 30.45
C LEU A 460 -23.28 -5.58 31.26
N LYS A 461 -24.01 -5.59 32.38
CA LYS A 461 -24.33 -6.82 33.12
C LYS A 461 -25.38 -7.61 32.33
N CYS A 462 -24.91 -8.29 31.28
CA CYS A 462 -25.67 -9.33 30.60
C CYS A 462 -25.93 -10.48 31.57
N ALA A 463 -27.13 -11.07 31.55
CA ALA A 463 -27.37 -12.34 32.21
C ALA A 463 -26.34 -13.38 31.73
N ASN A 464 -25.73 -14.12 32.66
CA ASN A 464 -24.70 -15.13 32.39
C ASN A 464 -23.48 -14.64 31.56
N GLY A 465 -23.22 -13.32 31.53
CA GLY A 465 -22.02 -12.75 30.90
C GLY A 465 -22.01 -12.68 29.37
N LYS A 466 -23.13 -12.97 28.69
CA LYS A 466 -23.28 -12.80 27.23
C LYS A 466 -24.62 -12.16 26.88
N CYS A 467 -24.62 -11.03 26.16
CA CYS A 467 -25.83 -10.43 25.63
C CYS A 467 -26.11 -11.00 24.22
N ASN A 468 -27.19 -11.77 24.11
CA ASN A 468 -27.72 -12.35 22.89
C ASN A 468 -28.82 -11.50 22.24
N SER A 469 -29.30 -10.45 22.93
CA SER A 469 -30.20 -9.41 22.43
C SER A 469 -29.86 -8.05 23.07
N LEU A 470 -30.31 -6.96 22.43
CA LEU A 470 -30.40 -5.62 23.02
C LEU A 470 -31.27 -5.60 24.32
N ASP A 471 -32.10 -6.63 24.53
CA ASP A 471 -32.97 -6.78 25.71
C ASP A 471 -32.25 -7.32 26.95
N ASP A 472 -31.24 -8.18 26.78
CA ASP A 472 -30.50 -8.83 27.87
C ASP A 472 -29.62 -7.87 28.70
N ILE A 473 -29.42 -6.65 28.19
CA ILE A 473 -28.68 -5.57 28.85
C ILE A 473 -29.47 -5.09 30.08
N THR A 474 -28.86 -5.15 31.26
CA THR A 474 -29.40 -4.51 32.48
C THR A 474 -28.72 -3.16 32.73
N CYS A 475 -29.50 -2.17 33.19
CA CYS A 475 -29.02 -0.80 33.45
C CYS A 475 -28.87 -0.57 34.96
N THR A 476 -27.70 -0.13 35.42
CA THR A 476 -27.53 0.36 36.81
C THR A 476 -27.95 1.83 36.93
N TYR A 477 -28.85 2.14 37.86
CA TYR A 477 -29.31 3.50 38.12
C TYR A 477 -28.19 4.37 38.73
N VAL A 478 -28.10 5.64 38.31
CA VAL A 478 -27.11 6.62 38.79
C VAL A 478 -27.82 7.92 39.15
N LYS A 479 -27.61 8.45 40.37
CA LYS A 479 -28.14 9.76 40.78
C LYS A 479 -27.48 10.89 39.98
N GLY A 480 -28.24 11.93 39.65
CA GLY A 480 -27.74 13.16 39.01
C GLY A 480 -28.11 13.34 37.53
N PHE A 481 -28.79 12.38 36.90
CA PHE A 481 -29.33 12.56 35.54
C PHE A 481 -30.41 13.67 35.49
N PRO A 482 -30.31 14.66 34.60
CA PRO A 482 -31.40 15.58 34.32
C PRO A 482 -32.44 14.93 33.41
N ASN A 483 -33.71 14.93 33.82
CA ASN A 483 -34.82 14.49 32.95
C ASN A 483 -35.08 15.55 31.86
N ARG A 484 -34.50 15.33 30.68
CA ARG A 484 -34.75 16.02 29.40
C ARG A 484 -34.90 14.94 28.32
N ILE A 485 -35.92 14.91 27.45
CA ILE A 485 -37.08 15.78 27.23
C ILE A 485 -38.38 14.94 27.22
N THR A 486 -39.53 15.60 27.37
CA THR A 486 -40.87 15.02 27.26
C THR A 486 -41.28 14.75 25.81
N ASP A 487 -40.83 13.64 25.23
CA ASP A 487 -41.68 12.79 24.40
C ASP A 487 -41.07 11.40 24.23
N LYS A 488 -41.79 10.34 24.62
CA LYS A 488 -41.25 8.95 24.66
C LYS A 488 -42.01 8.01 23.74
N ASN A 489 -41.73 8.13 22.45
CA ASN A 489 -42.02 7.04 21.53
C ASN A 489 -40.91 5.97 21.64
N ASN A 490 -41.06 5.07 22.63
CA ASN A 490 -40.09 4.01 22.99
C ASN A 490 -39.84 2.97 21.87
N ASP A 491 -40.59 3.01 20.77
CA ASP A 491 -40.54 2.01 19.72
C ASP A 491 -39.13 1.88 19.11
N ALA A 492 -38.67 0.63 18.97
CA ALA A 492 -37.43 0.33 18.30
C ALA A 492 -37.54 0.70 16.81
N PHE A 493 -36.53 1.37 16.28
CA PHE A 493 -36.51 1.86 14.90
C PHE A 493 -35.35 1.26 14.12
N VAL A 494 -35.58 0.98 12.84
CA VAL A 494 -34.57 0.38 11.96
C VAL A 494 -33.85 1.47 11.19
N ILE A 495 -32.54 1.61 11.43
CA ILE A 495 -31.64 2.28 10.47
C ILE A 495 -31.07 1.18 9.58
N ASP A 496 -31.62 1.09 8.39
CA ASP A 496 -31.00 0.36 7.30
C ASP A 496 -29.88 1.21 6.70
N ILE A 497 -28.63 0.75 6.77
CA ILE A 497 -27.51 1.43 6.11
C ILE A 497 -27.10 0.59 4.91
N LEU A 498 -27.26 1.14 3.69
CA LEU A 498 -26.45 0.70 2.55
C LEU A 498 -25.03 1.17 2.81
N LEU A 499 -24.32 0.41 3.64
CA LEU A 499 -22.88 0.43 3.50
C LEU A 499 -22.60 0.04 2.06
N ASN A 500 -21.52 0.59 1.52
CA ASN A 500 -20.75 -0.09 0.51
C ASN A 500 -19.29 -0.62 1.12
N ASP A 501 -18.22 -2.62 1.45
CA ASP A 501 -17.63 -3.95 1.01
C ASP A 501 -16.32 -4.13 -0.13
N ASN A 502 -14.90 -4.57 -0.28
CA ASN A 502 -13.42 -5.06 0.35
C ASN A 502 -12.89 -6.51 1.10
N LYS A 503 -13.50 -7.31 2.08
CA LYS A 503 -13.76 -8.84 2.28
C LYS A 503 -14.82 -9.85 1.54
N ILE A 504 -16.18 -9.92 1.66
CA ILE A 504 -17.20 -10.97 1.11
C ILE A 504 -17.73 -11.10 -0.42
N LYS A 505 -16.94 -11.30 -1.51
CA LYS A 505 -17.15 -10.87 -2.95
C LYS A 505 -18.49 -10.94 -3.78
N LYS A 506 -19.74 -11.13 -3.33
CA LYS A 506 -20.94 -11.04 -4.24
C LYS A 506 -21.99 -10.05 -3.84
N LEU A 507 -22.81 -9.63 -4.81
CA LEU A 507 -24.03 -8.87 -4.56
C LEU A 507 -24.79 -9.48 -3.37
N SER A 508 -25.16 -8.72 -2.33
CA SER A 508 -26.26 -9.18 -1.47
C SER A 508 -27.48 -9.42 -2.36
N HIS A 509 -28.15 -10.55 -2.16
CA HIS A 509 -29.19 -11.04 -3.06
C HIS A 509 -30.33 -10.03 -3.21
N ASP A 510 -30.77 -9.50 -2.07
CA ASP A 510 -31.79 -8.47 -1.85
C ASP A 510 -31.49 -7.10 -2.48
N LEU A 511 -30.27 -6.90 -2.99
CA LEU A 511 -29.82 -5.66 -3.65
C LEU A 511 -29.31 -5.94 -5.06
N LYS A 512 -29.60 -7.13 -5.59
CA LYS A 512 -29.22 -7.53 -6.93
C LYS A 512 -30.02 -6.75 -7.95
N ASP A 513 -31.34 -6.84 -8.00
CA ASP A 513 -32.10 -6.33 -9.14
C ASP A 513 -32.05 -4.80 -9.31
N VAL A 514 -31.93 -4.05 -8.20
CA VAL A 514 -31.69 -2.59 -8.22
C VAL A 514 -30.32 -2.24 -8.83
N PHE A 515 -29.36 -3.17 -8.69
CA PHE A 515 -27.95 -2.90 -8.91
C PHE A 515 -27.14 -4.10 -9.51
N ASN A 516 -27.70 -4.87 -10.43
CA ASN A 516 -27.10 -6.13 -10.95
C ASN A 516 -26.20 -5.83 -12.15
N GLU A 517 -26.79 -5.16 -13.13
CA GLU A 517 -26.09 -4.09 -13.80
C GLU A 517 -25.88 -2.99 -12.74
N CYS A 518 -24.79 -3.01 -11.96
CA CYS A 518 -24.22 -1.76 -11.42
C CYS A 518 -22.68 -1.62 -11.39
N ASP A 519 -21.97 -1.41 -12.48
CA ASP A 519 -20.51 -1.32 -12.65
C ASP A 519 -19.55 -0.79 -11.58
N LEU A 520 -19.87 0.20 -10.76
CA LEU A 520 -19.07 0.43 -9.55
C LEU A 520 -19.52 -0.69 -8.50
N PHE A 521 -20.82 -0.88 -8.27
CA PHE A 521 -21.70 -1.72 -7.42
C PHE A 521 -21.96 -3.21 -7.94
N LYS A 522 -21.08 -4.25 -7.83
CA LYS A 522 -21.51 -5.70 -7.95
C LYS A 522 -21.55 -6.56 -6.69
N ARG A 523 -21.15 -6.04 -5.54
CA ARG A 523 -20.94 -6.71 -4.24
C ARG A 523 -21.88 -6.22 -3.00
N ILE A 524 -21.78 -5.11 -2.25
CA ILE A 524 -22.74 -4.55 -1.22
C ILE A 524 -23.29 -5.41 -0.09
N ARG A 525 -23.44 -4.82 1.09
CA ARG A 525 -24.39 -5.34 2.06
C ARG A 525 -25.13 -4.21 2.74
N LYS A 526 -26.43 -4.40 2.85
CA LYS A 526 -27.26 -3.72 3.84
C LYS A 526 -26.76 -4.13 5.24
N GLN A 527 -26.56 -3.18 6.15
CA GLN A 527 -26.57 -3.47 7.58
C GLN A 527 -27.92 -3.02 8.14
N ASN A 528 -28.61 -3.94 8.82
CA ASN A 528 -29.92 -3.65 9.41
C ASN A 528 -29.70 -3.39 10.90
N TRP A 529 -29.66 -2.11 11.30
CA TRP A 529 -29.46 -1.69 12.69
C TRP A 529 -30.80 -1.42 13.37
N ASN A 530 -31.10 -2.17 14.42
CA ASN A 530 -32.28 -1.95 15.25
C ASN A 530 -31.89 -1.11 16.47
N CYS A 531 -32.27 0.17 16.46
CA CYS A 531 -31.94 1.17 17.48
C CYS A 531 -33.10 1.36 18.47
N LYS A 532 -32.78 1.55 19.76
CA LYS A 532 -33.77 1.92 20.78
C LYS A 532 -33.14 2.68 21.95
N TYR A 533 -33.96 3.48 22.62
CA TYR A 533 -33.59 4.19 23.85
C TYR A 533 -33.48 3.21 25.02
N LYS A 534 -32.27 3.00 25.56
CA LYS A 534 -31.99 2.08 26.68
C LYS A 534 -30.83 2.58 27.55
N CYS A 535 -30.97 2.44 28.86
CA CYS A 535 -30.00 2.94 29.86
C CYS A 535 -29.68 4.45 29.73
N ASN A 536 -30.68 5.26 29.35
CA ASN A 536 -30.55 6.69 29.02
C ASN A 536 -29.62 7.02 27.84
N LEU A 537 -29.25 6.01 27.03
CA LEU A 537 -28.57 6.16 25.75
C LEU A 537 -29.48 5.66 24.63
N ASP A 538 -29.21 6.08 23.40
CA ASP A 538 -29.76 5.43 22.22
C ASP A 538 -28.75 4.39 21.69
N VAL A 539 -29.15 3.12 21.67
CA VAL A 539 -28.26 1.97 21.43
C VAL A 539 -28.82 1.10 20.30
N CYS A 540 -27.94 0.69 19.39
CA CYS A 540 -28.28 -0.01 18.16
C CYS A 540 -27.65 -1.41 18.12
N GLU A 541 -28.47 -2.40 17.75
CA GLU A 541 -28.03 -3.77 17.47
C GLU A 541 -28.04 -4.05 15.98
N GLN A 542 -26.94 -4.59 15.44
CA GLN A 542 -26.94 -5.11 14.08
C GLN A 542 -27.56 -6.51 14.04
N LYS A 543 -28.69 -6.65 13.34
CA LYS A 543 -29.40 -7.94 13.25
C LYS A 543 -28.75 -8.96 12.31
N ASN A 544 -27.88 -8.52 11.38
CA ASN A 544 -27.15 -9.37 10.43
C ASN A 544 -25.63 -9.40 10.68
N TYR A 545 -25.24 -9.45 11.96
CA TYR A 545 -23.86 -9.52 12.46
C TYR A 545 -23.19 -10.89 12.19
N ASN A 546 -22.01 -10.91 11.54
CA ASN A 546 -21.22 -12.12 11.30
C ASN A 546 -19.74 -11.95 11.74
N ASN A 547 -19.17 -13.02 12.31
CA ASN A 547 -17.84 -13.07 12.95
C ASN A 547 -16.66 -12.85 12.00
N GLU A 548 -16.87 -13.03 10.70
CA GLU A 548 -15.92 -12.70 9.65
C GLU A 548 -16.11 -11.26 9.13
N MET A 549 -17.03 -10.49 9.72
CA MET A 549 -17.75 -9.46 8.98
C MET A 549 -18.26 -8.18 9.67
N ASP A 550 -18.56 -8.10 10.97
CA ASP A 550 -19.35 -6.95 11.53
C ASP A 550 -18.95 -6.40 12.91
N ASP A 551 -18.01 -5.47 13.02
CA ASP A 551 -17.18 -5.23 14.23
C ASP A 551 -17.73 -5.51 15.62
N GLU A 552 -18.84 -4.87 15.99
CA GLU A 552 -19.60 -5.23 17.15
C GLU A 552 -21.05 -5.34 16.74
N ARG A 553 -21.73 -6.22 17.46
CA ARG A 553 -23.16 -6.40 17.38
C ARG A 553 -23.90 -5.20 17.94
N PHE A 554 -23.28 -4.46 18.85
CA PHE A 554 -23.88 -3.37 19.62
C PHE A 554 -23.01 -2.12 19.55
N VAL A 555 -23.64 -0.98 19.25
CA VAL A 555 -23.03 0.36 19.23
C VAL A 555 -24.00 1.36 19.83
N SER A 556 -23.50 2.48 20.34
CA SER A 556 -24.33 3.66 20.60
C SER A 556 -24.67 4.39 19.29
N ILE A 557 -25.77 5.13 19.25
CA ILE A 557 -26.24 5.83 18.04
C ILE A 557 -25.28 6.94 17.59
N ASP A 558 -24.54 7.58 18.49
CA ASP A 558 -23.49 8.55 18.16
C ASP A 558 -22.34 7.83 17.45
N VAL A 559 -21.95 6.65 17.93
CA VAL A 559 -21.04 5.74 17.21
C VAL A 559 -21.67 5.27 15.90
N LEU A 560 -22.99 5.10 15.78
CA LEU A 560 -23.65 4.70 14.51
C LEU A 560 -23.84 5.86 13.51
N ILE A 561 -24.03 7.10 13.95
CA ILE A 561 -24.19 8.29 13.09
C ILE A 561 -22.84 8.91 12.77
N LYS A 562 -21.91 8.89 13.74
CA LYS A 562 -20.51 8.91 13.39
C LYS A 562 -20.26 7.81 12.40
N ARG A 563 -20.64 6.55 12.63
CA ARG A 563 -20.64 5.45 11.64
C ARG A 563 -21.68 5.58 10.50
N TRP A 564 -22.22 6.78 10.25
CA TRP A 564 -22.97 7.11 9.05
C TRP A 564 -22.38 8.29 8.28
N LEU A 565 -21.54 9.16 8.89
CA LEU A 565 -20.94 10.32 8.20
C LEU A 565 -19.61 10.16 7.41
N LYS A 566 -18.60 9.39 7.83
CA LYS A 566 -17.25 9.26 7.17
C LYS A 566 -16.97 8.01 6.32
N TYR A 567 -17.59 6.85 6.54
CA TYR A 567 -17.87 5.86 5.52
C TYR A 567 -18.71 6.74 4.51
N PHE A 568 -19.85 7.41 4.77
CA PHE A 568 -20.63 8.20 3.77
C PHE A 568 -19.85 9.30 3.06
N LEU A 569 -19.09 10.11 3.78
CA LEU A 569 -18.28 11.13 3.14
C LEU A 569 -17.23 10.45 2.29
N ASN A 570 -16.63 9.33 2.73
CA ASN A 570 -15.86 8.48 1.84
C ASN A 570 -16.74 7.85 0.75
N ASP A 571 -18.00 7.48 0.93
CA ASP A 571 -18.92 6.86 -0.02
C ASP A 571 -19.11 7.84 -1.20
N TYR A 572 -19.58 9.05 -0.90
CA TYR A 572 -19.50 10.21 -1.78
C TYR A 572 -18.07 10.48 -2.24
N ASN A 573 -17.03 10.30 -1.39
CA ASN A 573 -15.65 10.54 -1.84
C ASN A 573 -15.39 9.73 -3.05
N GLN A 574 -15.71 8.46 -2.87
CA GLN A 574 -15.66 7.35 -3.73
C GLN A 574 -16.73 7.52 -4.85
N ILE A 575 -17.64 8.50 -4.80
CA ILE A 575 -18.46 8.99 -5.93
C ILE A 575 -17.98 10.36 -6.51
N LYS A 576 -16.71 10.80 -6.44
CA LYS A 576 -16.23 12.00 -7.19
C LYS A 576 -14.82 12.13 -7.93
N GLU A 577 -13.94 11.10 -8.14
CA GLU A 577 -12.76 10.87 -9.12
C GLU A 577 -13.20 10.18 -10.39
N LYS A 578 -13.37 8.85 -10.31
CA LYS A 578 -13.71 7.89 -11.34
C LYS A 578 -14.68 8.54 -12.34
N LEU A 579 -15.83 9.10 -11.94
CA LEU A 579 -16.72 9.83 -12.87
C LEU A 579 -16.24 11.28 -13.09
N ASN A 580 -15.01 11.57 -13.47
CA ASN A 580 -14.82 12.60 -14.52
C ASN A 580 -14.84 11.90 -15.87
N ARG A 581 -15.73 10.90 -15.97
CA ARG A 581 -15.93 10.06 -17.12
C ARG A 581 -17.49 9.81 -17.43
N CYS A 582 -18.47 10.50 -18.19
CA CYS A 582 -18.90 11.12 -19.59
C CYS A 582 -18.53 12.36 -20.62
N ILE A 583 -17.89 13.54 -20.38
CA ILE A 583 -17.13 14.45 -21.30
C ILE A 583 -15.63 14.46 -21.02
N ASN A 584 -15.19 14.89 -19.82
CA ASN A 584 -14.33 16.05 -19.55
C ASN A 584 -13.44 16.41 -20.74
N ASN A 585 -14.03 17.11 -21.71
CA ASN A 585 -13.57 17.11 -23.10
C ASN A 585 -13.35 18.48 -23.76
N GLU A 586 -13.54 19.62 -23.08
CA GLU A 586 -13.38 21.00 -23.62
C GLU A 586 -12.62 21.14 -24.95
N LYS A 587 -11.33 20.79 -24.91
CA LYS A 587 -10.32 21.18 -25.89
C LYS A 587 -10.29 20.21 -27.08
N LYS A 588 -11.44 19.59 -27.39
CA LYS A 588 -11.76 18.89 -28.64
C LYS A 588 -13.23 19.18 -29.01
N LYS A 589 -13.44 19.81 -30.18
CA LYS A 589 -14.76 20.21 -30.69
C LYS A 589 -15.62 19.05 -31.26
N GLU A 590 -15.43 17.84 -30.76
CA GLU A 590 -16.19 16.65 -31.16
C GLU A 590 -16.55 15.82 -29.92
N PHE A 591 -17.84 15.63 -29.67
CA PHE A 591 -18.33 14.79 -28.59
C PHE A 591 -18.44 13.33 -29.06
N LEU A 592 -18.03 12.38 -28.22
CA LEU A 592 -18.06 10.94 -28.50
C LEU A 592 -18.99 10.24 -27.52
N CYS A 593 -20.12 9.72 -28.03
CA CYS A 593 -21.06 8.89 -27.29
C CYS A 593 -20.68 7.40 -27.34
N ILE A 594 -20.81 6.69 -26.20
CA ILE A 594 -20.24 5.34 -25.99
C ILE A 594 -21.30 4.45 -25.18
N LYS A 595 -21.17 3.11 -24.87
CA LYS A 595 -22.22 2.15 -24.29
C LYS A 595 -22.27 1.55 -22.77
N GLY A 596 -21.26 1.66 -21.88
CA GLY A 596 -21.05 2.27 -20.45
C GLY A 596 -20.78 3.82 -19.77
N CYS A 597 -21.07 5.23 -19.99
CA CYS A 597 -21.78 6.42 -20.88
C CYS A 597 -23.34 6.90 -21.11
N TYR A 598 -24.41 6.18 -21.66
CA TYR A 598 -25.92 5.89 -21.46
C TYR A 598 -26.73 5.10 -20.24
N LYS A 599 -26.31 4.17 -19.31
CA LYS A 599 -26.88 3.84 -17.93
C LYS A 599 -25.95 3.83 -16.62
N ASN A 600 -24.61 3.80 -16.65
CA ASN A 600 -23.61 4.01 -15.54
C ASN A 600 -23.86 5.30 -14.74
N CYS A 601 -24.39 6.35 -15.36
CA CYS A 601 -24.91 7.53 -14.69
C CYS A 601 -26.39 7.45 -14.30
N ASP A 602 -26.88 6.27 -13.91
CA ASP A 602 -28.26 6.06 -13.47
C ASP A 602 -28.37 5.67 -11.98
N CYS A 603 -27.49 4.82 -11.46
CA CYS A 603 -27.74 4.22 -10.14
C CYS A 603 -27.04 4.90 -8.94
N VAL A 604 -26.19 5.90 -9.14
CA VAL A 604 -25.89 6.89 -8.09
C VAL A 604 -27.12 7.79 -7.93
N GLU A 605 -27.96 8.01 -8.94
CA GLU A 605 -29.28 8.59 -8.70
C GLU A 605 -30.10 7.70 -7.76
N LYS A 606 -30.06 6.38 -7.97
CA LYS A 606 -30.66 5.38 -7.05
C LYS A 606 -29.97 5.36 -5.67
N TRP A 607 -28.65 5.54 -5.56
CA TRP A 607 -27.93 5.66 -4.27
C TRP A 607 -28.18 7.01 -3.59
N ILE A 608 -28.26 8.13 -4.31
CA ILE A 608 -28.65 9.46 -3.81
C ILE A 608 -30.04 9.36 -3.22
N THR A 609 -30.96 8.69 -3.93
CA THR A 609 -32.33 8.47 -3.45
C THR A 609 -32.28 7.68 -2.13
N LYS A 610 -31.57 6.55 -2.10
CA LYS A 610 -31.42 5.73 -0.88
C LYS A 610 -30.63 6.43 0.25
N LYS A 611 -29.66 7.27 -0.05
CA LYS A 611 -28.90 8.05 0.95
C LYS A 611 -29.65 9.26 1.44
N ARG A 612 -30.52 9.84 0.62
CA ARG A 612 -31.48 10.86 1.03
C ARG A 612 -32.54 10.24 1.94
N GLU A 613 -33.02 9.03 1.64
CA GLU A 613 -33.85 8.23 2.58
C GLU A 613 -33.11 7.94 3.89
N GLU A 614 -31.91 7.38 3.86
CA GLU A 614 -31.10 7.10 5.05
C GLU A 614 -30.86 8.36 5.90
N TRP A 615 -30.41 9.46 5.28
CA TRP A 615 -30.15 10.71 5.99
C TRP A 615 -31.42 11.38 6.51
N GLN A 616 -32.53 11.29 5.78
CA GLN A 616 -33.82 11.84 6.22
C GLN A 616 -34.37 11.04 7.41
N ASN A 617 -34.27 9.71 7.38
CA ASN A 617 -34.65 8.85 8.51
C ASN A 617 -33.82 9.16 9.76
N ILE A 618 -32.50 9.36 9.61
CA ILE A 618 -31.60 9.77 10.70
C ILE A 618 -31.95 11.19 11.19
N LYS A 619 -32.29 12.12 10.28
CA LYS A 619 -32.68 13.49 10.64
C LYS A 619 -34.00 13.54 11.41
N ASP A 620 -35.03 12.86 10.91
CA ASP A 620 -36.38 12.92 11.47
C ASP A 620 -36.54 12.10 12.75
N ARG A 621 -35.95 10.89 12.83
CA ARG A 621 -36.09 10.04 14.02
C ARG A 621 -35.14 10.43 15.16
N TYR A 622 -33.97 11.01 14.87
CA TYR A 622 -32.95 11.25 15.89
C TYR A 622 -32.48 12.71 15.99
N ILE A 623 -31.99 13.32 14.90
CA ILE A 623 -31.37 14.66 14.99
C ILE A 623 -32.36 15.72 15.50
N LYS A 624 -33.60 15.72 15.00
CA LYS A 624 -34.66 16.65 15.45
C LYS A 624 -35.06 16.48 16.92
N GLN A 625 -34.80 15.34 17.55
CA GLN A 625 -35.08 15.13 18.98
C GLN A 625 -34.08 15.87 19.88
N TYR A 626 -32.83 16.04 19.42
CA TYR A 626 -31.74 16.63 20.21
C TYR A 626 -31.32 18.03 19.73
N ILE A 627 -31.73 18.46 18.54
CA ILE A 627 -31.41 19.79 17.98
C ILE A 627 -32.67 20.42 17.36
N SER A 628 -33.15 21.51 17.94
CA SER A 628 -34.45 22.14 17.63
C SER A 628 -34.42 23.23 16.55
N LYS A 629 -33.28 23.46 15.89
CA LYS A 629 -33.13 24.42 14.77
C LYS A 629 -32.11 23.90 13.74
N ASP A 630 -32.50 23.93 12.45
CA ASP A 630 -31.68 23.42 11.35
C ASP A 630 -30.33 24.16 11.20
N GLU A 631 -30.27 25.45 11.51
CA GLU A 631 -29.03 26.26 11.47
C GLU A 631 -28.02 25.84 12.56
N VAL A 632 -28.52 25.50 13.75
CA VAL A 632 -27.72 24.99 14.87
C VAL A 632 -27.21 23.58 14.54
N PHE A 633 -28.02 22.79 13.85
CA PHE A 633 -27.62 21.49 13.32
C PHE A 633 -26.51 21.61 12.26
N SER A 634 -26.71 22.45 11.23
CA SER A 634 -25.74 22.65 10.14
C SER A 634 -24.39 23.18 10.66
N SER A 635 -24.39 24.11 11.62
CA SER A 635 -23.17 24.61 12.25
C SER A 635 -22.46 23.58 13.15
N LYS A 636 -23.18 22.80 13.97
CA LYS A 636 -22.57 21.69 14.74
C LYS A 636 -21.98 20.63 13.82
N LEU A 637 -22.69 20.25 12.75
CA LEU A 637 -22.20 19.34 11.73
C LEU A 637 -20.92 19.88 11.07
N LYS A 638 -20.87 21.14 10.64
CA LYS A 638 -19.64 21.76 10.11
C LYS A 638 -18.48 21.73 11.12
N SER A 639 -18.73 21.93 12.42
CA SER A 639 -17.67 21.84 13.44
C SER A 639 -17.16 20.41 13.66
N PHE A 640 -18.06 19.43 13.69
CA PHE A 640 -17.76 18.01 13.80
C PHE A 640 -17.02 17.49 12.57
N LEU A 641 -17.40 17.96 11.37
CA LEU A 641 -16.75 17.63 10.10
C LEU A 641 -15.41 18.36 9.86
N LYS A 642 -15.02 19.26 10.77
CA LYS A 642 -13.64 19.80 10.88
C LYS A 642 -12.83 19.15 11.99
N GLN A 643 -13.50 18.49 12.91
CA GLN A 643 -12.87 17.54 13.81
C GLN A 643 -12.96 16.18 13.16
N GLY A 644 -12.60 15.15 13.91
CA GLY A 644 -12.49 13.81 13.40
C GLY A 644 -11.70 13.77 12.11
N LEU A 645 -11.95 12.73 11.38
CA LEU A 645 -11.29 12.47 10.10
C LEU A 645 -11.70 13.37 9.00
N PHE A 646 -12.94 13.76 9.17
CA PHE A 646 -13.84 14.34 8.23
C PHE A 646 -13.11 15.35 7.36
N PRO A 647 -12.25 16.26 7.87
CA PRO A 647 -11.27 16.99 7.06
C PRO A 647 -10.70 16.26 5.84
N LYS A 648 -9.99 15.11 5.88
CA LYS A 648 -9.50 14.56 4.58
C LYS A 648 -10.64 14.24 3.65
N TYR A 649 -11.72 13.69 4.17
CA TYR A 649 -12.93 13.43 3.38
C TYR A 649 -13.67 14.73 2.98
N ILE A 650 -13.24 15.90 3.46
CA ILE A 650 -13.82 17.24 3.34
C ILE A 650 -12.99 18.24 2.48
N GLU A 651 -11.65 18.24 2.40
CA GLU A 651 -10.93 18.86 1.24
C GLU A 651 -10.69 17.86 0.13
N ASN A 652 -11.02 16.61 0.43
CA ASN A 652 -11.89 15.99 -0.51
C ASN A 652 -13.21 16.83 -0.67
N ALA A 653 -14.29 16.79 0.12
CA ALA A 653 -15.62 17.46 -0.15
C ALA A 653 -15.78 18.92 -0.66
N LEU A 654 -14.72 19.66 -1.00
CA LEU A 654 -14.70 21.08 -1.30
C LEU A 654 -14.05 21.40 -2.64
N ASP A 655 -14.65 22.38 -3.30
CA ASP A 655 -14.26 22.90 -4.60
C ASP A 655 -12.88 23.63 -4.59
N PRO A 656 -12.24 23.99 -5.74
CA PRO A 656 -10.92 24.62 -5.63
C PRO A 656 -11.10 25.96 -4.92
N ASP A 657 -10.19 26.28 -4.00
CA ASP A 657 -10.23 27.54 -3.24
C ASP A 657 -11.52 27.72 -2.38
N GLU A 658 -12.37 26.69 -2.31
CA GLU A 658 -13.50 26.57 -1.40
C GLU A 658 -13.05 26.08 -0.01
N THR A 659 -13.85 26.37 1.00
CA THR A 659 -13.64 25.95 2.39
C THR A 659 -14.98 25.57 3.00
N LEU A 660 -15.02 24.66 3.98
CA LEU A 660 -16.26 24.15 4.58
C LEU A 660 -17.17 25.26 5.11
N ASP A 661 -16.60 26.35 5.62
CA ASP A 661 -17.36 27.50 6.11
C ASP A 661 -18.08 28.24 4.97
N LYS A 662 -17.41 28.39 3.81
CA LYS A 662 -17.94 29.07 2.62
C LYS A 662 -19.02 28.28 1.87
N MET A 663 -19.16 26.97 2.09
CA MET A 663 -20.21 26.17 1.46
C MET A 663 -21.60 26.77 1.70
N LYS A 664 -22.21 27.25 0.62
CA LYS A 664 -23.60 27.70 0.47
C LYS A 664 -24.17 27.09 -0.82
N GLU A 665 -25.48 27.09 -0.95
CA GLU A 665 -26.16 26.86 -2.24
C GLU A 665 -26.35 28.21 -2.95
N SER A 666 -26.28 28.22 -4.29
CA SER A 666 -26.18 29.45 -5.10
C SER A 666 -27.37 29.69 -6.04
N SER A 667 -28.49 29.04 -5.79
CA SER A 667 -29.71 29.15 -6.60
C SER A 667 -30.96 29.28 -5.72
N VAL A 668 -31.95 30.00 -6.24
CA VAL A 668 -33.26 30.26 -5.61
C VAL A 668 -33.23 30.89 -4.20
N CYS A 669 -32.27 31.78 -3.97
CA CYS A 669 -32.58 33.00 -3.22
C CYS A 669 -32.41 34.24 -4.12
N ASN A 670 -33.38 34.55 -5.03
CA ASN A 670 -33.40 35.75 -5.92
C ASN A 670 -34.82 36.17 -6.48
N VAL A 671 -35.63 36.93 -5.73
CA VAL A 671 -36.87 37.69 -6.11
C VAL A 671 -37.15 38.83 -5.08
N PRO A 672 -36.87 40.11 -5.39
CA PRO A 672 -37.19 41.21 -4.49
C PRO A 672 -38.70 41.53 -4.39
N ASN A 673 -39.14 41.96 -3.20
CA ASN A 673 -40.45 42.55 -2.89
C ASN A 673 -41.73 41.71 -3.10
N LYS A 674 -42.06 40.86 -2.11
CA LYS A 674 -43.46 40.70 -1.64
C LYS A 674 -43.56 40.78 -0.11
N LEU A 675 -44.51 41.57 0.38
CA LEU A 675 -44.80 41.77 1.80
C LEU A 675 -45.62 40.61 2.36
N ASN A 676 -44.97 39.48 2.69
CA ASN A 676 -45.34 38.50 3.72
C ASN A 676 -44.26 37.41 3.79
N GLY A 677 -43.43 37.44 4.84
CA GLY A 677 -42.13 36.74 4.85
C GLY A 677 -42.15 35.25 5.20
N THR A 678 -41.43 34.46 4.42
CA THR A 678 -40.89 33.12 4.76
C THR A 678 -39.40 33.12 4.40
N SER A 679 -38.52 32.53 5.21
CA SER A 679 -37.05 32.75 5.13
C SER A 679 -36.24 31.59 4.51
N CYS A 680 -35.21 31.88 3.70
CA CYS A 680 -34.27 30.95 3.04
C CYS A 680 -33.79 29.87 4.02
N LYS A 681 -34.20 28.61 3.81
CA LYS A 681 -33.78 27.49 4.66
C LYS A 681 -32.30 27.15 4.42
N ASN A 682 -31.47 27.30 5.44
CA ASN A 682 -30.05 26.95 5.40
C ASN A 682 -29.83 25.42 5.41
N ASN A 683 -29.46 24.84 4.26
CA ASN A 683 -29.21 23.39 4.13
C ASN A 683 -27.93 22.90 4.84
N ASP A 684 -27.92 21.61 5.20
CA ASP A 684 -26.80 20.94 5.89
C ASP A 684 -25.74 20.39 4.91
N VAL A 685 -24.50 20.15 5.38
CA VAL A 685 -23.38 19.71 4.50
C VAL A 685 -23.68 18.45 3.71
N ILE A 686 -24.41 17.49 4.27
CA ILE A 686 -24.77 16.23 3.59
C ILE A 686 -25.89 16.48 2.56
N THR A 687 -26.85 17.36 2.86
CA THR A 687 -27.85 17.81 1.88
C THR A 687 -27.21 18.66 0.77
N ILE A 688 -26.30 19.59 1.08
CA ILE A 688 -25.52 20.35 0.08
C ILE A 688 -24.77 19.37 -0.79
N LEU A 689 -24.03 18.41 -0.22
CA LEU A 689 -23.34 17.38 -0.99
C LEU A 689 -24.33 16.54 -1.82
N LEU A 690 -25.36 15.92 -1.25
CA LEU A 690 -26.34 15.14 -2.02
C LEU A 690 -27.09 15.96 -3.08
N ASN A 691 -27.19 17.29 -2.92
CA ASN A 691 -27.63 18.20 -3.97
C ASN A 691 -26.51 18.41 -4.99
N ARG A 692 -25.26 18.70 -4.61
CA ARG A 692 -24.05 18.71 -5.46
C ARG A 692 -23.73 17.38 -6.15
N LEU A 693 -24.37 16.28 -5.78
CA LEU A 693 -24.40 15.06 -6.57
C LEU A 693 -25.63 15.09 -7.49
N LYS A 694 -26.84 15.26 -6.93
CA LYS A 694 -28.12 15.16 -7.65
C LYS A 694 -28.37 16.22 -8.72
N GLU A 695 -28.16 17.49 -8.38
CA GLU A 695 -28.27 18.74 -9.19
C GLU A 695 -27.27 18.78 -10.34
N LYS A 696 -26.75 17.59 -10.65
CA LYS A 696 -25.70 17.35 -11.58
C LYS A 696 -25.68 15.92 -12.19
N ILE A 697 -26.33 14.90 -11.62
CA ILE A 697 -26.67 13.61 -12.31
C ILE A 697 -26.96 13.73 -13.81
N LYS A 698 -27.85 14.65 -14.18
CA LYS A 698 -28.53 14.62 -15.48
C LYS A 698 -27.67 15.04 -16.68
N THR A 699 -26.40 15.50 -16.55
CA THR A 699 -25.56 15.73 -17.77
C THR A 699 -25.08 14.41 -18.30
N CYS A 700 -24.54 13.57 -17.43
CA CYS A 700 -23.98 12.31 -17.89
C CYS A 700 -25.10 11.46 -18.46
N LYS A 701 -26.34 11.66 -18.00
CA LYS A 701 -27.50 11.20 -18.74
C LYS A 701 -27.55 11.77 -20.18
N SER A 702 -27.55 13.08 -20.35
CA SER A 702 -27.73 13.79 -21.62
C SER A 702 -26.58 13.85 -22.64
N GLN A 703 -25.31 13.57 -22.32
CA GLN A 703 -24.29 13.49 -23.41
C GLN A 703 -24.34 12.19 -24.22
N HIS A 704 -25.07 11.22 -23.70
CA HIS A 704 -25.09 9.86 -24.23
C HIS A 704 -26.48 9.29 -24.33
N GLU A 705 -27.47 10.14 -24.12
CA GLU A 705 -28.79 9.94 -24.66
C GLU A 705 -28.66 9.83 -26.19
N GLU A 706 -29.22 8.77 -26.77
CA GLU A 706 -29.14 8.52 -28.21
C GLU A 706 -30.25 9.31 -28.91
N ASN A 707 -29.88 10.36 -29.65
CA ASN A 707 -30.85 11.33 -30.17
C ASN A 707 -31.04 11.18 -31.70
N LYS A 708 -32.28 11.37 -32.18
CA LYS A 708 -32.82 10.71 -33.39
C LYS A 708 -32.35 11.25 -34.76
N ASN A 709 -31.10 11.73 -34.89
CA ASN A 709 -30.54 12.24 -36.15
C ASN A 709 -29.18 11.63 -36.52
N ASN A 710 -29.23 10.42 -37.11
CA ASN A 710 -28.27 9.87 -38.08
C ASN A 710 -26.75 9.80 -37.75
N ASN A 711 -26.34 9.75 -36.48
CA ASN A 711 -24.99 9.30 -36.10
C ASN A 711 -25.06 8.30 -34.93
N SER A 712 -24.44 7.12 -35.09
CA SER A 712 -24.46 6.05 -34.09
C SER A 712 -23.37 6.19 -33.03
N CYS A 713 -23.72 5.98 -31.76
CA CYS A 713 -22.77 5.92 -30.65
C CYS A 713 -21.79 4.75 -30.82
N LYS A 714 -20.50 5.00 -30.61
CA LYS A 714 -19.44 4.01 -30.90
C LYS A 714 -19.20 3.09 -29.71
N THR A 715 -19.16 1.79 -29.96
CA THR A 715 -18.38 0.86 -29.10
C THR A 715 -16.89 1.09 -29.34
N SER A 716 -16.08 1.07 -28.30
CA SER A 716 -14.71 1.60 -28.33
C SER A 716 -13.65 0.49 -28.56
N PRO A 717 -12.71 0.63 -29.51
CA PRO A 717 -11.72 -0.41 -29.79
C PRO A 717 -10.64 -0.55 -28.68
N PRO A 718 -9.98 -1.72 -28.57
CA PRO A 718 -9.00 -2.02 -27.51
C PRO A 718 -7.61 -1.38 -27.77
N PRO A 719 -6.89 -0.87 -26.74
CA PRO A 719 -5.54 -0.33 -26.91
C PRO A 719 -4.42 -1.40 -26.92
N LEU A 720 -3.50 -1.29 -27.89
CA LEU A 720 -2.23 -2.05 -27.98
C LEU A 720 -1.00 -1.08 -28.07
N PRO A 721 0.27 -1.54 -27.92
CA PRO A 721 1.23 -0.79 -27.08
C PRO A 721 2.43 -0.07 -27.76
N ARG A 722 2.88 1.00 -27.07
CA ARG A 722 4.25 1.54 -26.93
C ARG A 722 5.08 1.96 -28.18
N ARG A 723 5.47 3.26 -28.18
CA ARG A 723 6.91 3.66 -28.03
C ARG A 723 7.08 5.10 -27.51
N ARG A 724 8.34 5.49 -27.24
CA ARG A 724 8.78 6.78 -26.64
C ARG A 724 9.19 7.80 -27.72
N HIS A 725 9.33 9.07 -27.35
CA HIS A 725 10.37 10.08 -27.72
C HIS A 725 9.80 11.51 -27.56
N GLN A 726 10.56 12.59 -27.37
CA GLN A 726 11.72 12.86 -26.49
C GLN A 726 11.80 14.39 -26.28
N GLY A 727 12.39 14.88 -25.18
CA GLY A 727 12.29 16.29 -24.80
C GLY A 727 13.17 17.28 -25.60
N ARG A 728 12.88 18.58 -25.50
CA ARG A 728 13.79 19.67 -25.91
C ARG A 728 13.96 20.73 -24.82
N ARG A 729 15.21 20.96 -24.41
CA ARG A 729 15.64 22.17 -23.70
C ARG A 729 15.54 23.38 -24.64
N ARG A 730 15.35 24.58 -24.08
CA ARG A 730 16.00 25.79 -24.61
C ARG A 730 16.75 26.49 -23.48
N VAL A 731 18.03 26.73 -23.73
CA VAL A 731 18.97 27.48 -22.87
C VAL A 731 19.28 28.80 -23.57
N VAL A 732 19.45 29.89 -22.82
CA VAL A 732 20.19 31.14 -23.13
C VAL A 732 19.83 32.13 -22.00
N ARG A 733 20.73 32.89 -21.37
CA ARG A 733 22.16 33.16 -21.61
C ARG A 733 22.88 33.33 -20.27
N SER A 734 24.08 32.79 -20.10
CA SER A 734 25.01 33.29 -19.09
C SER A 734 25.84 34.42 -19.71
N VAL A 735 25.96 35.55 -19.00
CA VAL A 735 26.85 36.65 -19.40
C VAL A 735 28.20 36.44 -18.73
N ARG A 736 29.24 36.16 -19.53
CA ARG A 736 30.65 36.31 -19.14
C ARG A 736 31.39 37.15 -20.19
N ILE A 737 32.46 37.80 -19.75
CA ILE A 737 33.03 38.97 -20.43
C ILE A 737 34.07 38.56 -21.51
N ARG A 738 34.01 39.27 -22.65
CA ARG A 738 34.97 39.42 -23.79
C ARG A 738 36.15 38.42 -23.96
N ARG A 739 36.10 37.68 -25.10
CA ARG A 739 37.13 37.50 -26.19
C ARG A 739 38.56 36.96 -25.87
N PRO A 740 39.32 36.39 -26.87
CA PRO A 740 38.92 35.69 -28.12
C PRO A 740 39.82 34.49 -28.61
N ARG A 741 39.29 33.75 -29.63
CA ARG A 741 39.96 33.12 -30.81
C ARG A 741 40.70 31.73 -30.80
N GLN A 742 40.05 30.78 -31.49
CA GLN A 742 40.45 30.07 -32.75
C GLN A 742 40.98 28.60 -32.81
N VAL A 743 40.39 27.86 -33.79
CA VAL A 743 40.93 26.81 -34.71
C VAL A 743 41.12 25.33 -34.23
N VAL A 744 40.88 24.25 -35.01
CA VAL A 744 39.85 23.90 -36.06
C VAL A 744 39.91 22.39 -36.50
N LYS A 745 38.81 21.83 -37.07
CA LYS A 745 38.64 20.63 -37.99
C LYS A 745 38.67 19.14 -37.51
N ASN A 746 37.53 18.45 -37.76
CA ASN A 746 37.28 17.30 -38.71
C ASN A 746 38.02 15.91 -38.60
N ASP A 747 37.55 14.78 -39.17
CA ASP A 747 36.44 14.46 -40.13
C ASP A 747 35.93 12.97 -40.10
N ARG A 748 34.70 12.69 -40.61
CA ARG A 748 34.09 11.42 -41.18
C ARG A 748 34.10 10.06 -40.42
N GLY A 749 33.16 9.10 -40.65
CA GLY A 749 31.89 9.08 -41.42
C GLY A 749 31.31 7.66 -41.75
N LEU A 750 30.04 7.57 -42.24
CA LEU A 750 29.29 6.40 -42.81
C LEU A 750 28.81 5.29 -41.82
N LEU A 751 27.90 4.31 -42.11
CA LEU A 751 27.16 3.89 -43.34
C LEU A 751 25.65 3.46 -43.12
N VAL A 752 25.21 2.22 -43.42
CA VAL A 752 23.80 1.67 -43.55
C VAL A 752 23.77 0.14 -43.22
N GLY A 753 22.70 -0.69 -43.16
CA GLY A 753 21.26 -0.61 -43.56
C GLY A 753 20.41 -1.87 -43.18
N GLU A 754 19.50 -2.28 -44.10
CA GLU A 754 18.57 -3.47 -44.26
C GLU A 754 18.64 -4.72 -43.33
N GLU A 755 17.55 -5.38 -42.83
CA GLU A 755 16.31 -6.03 -43.40
C GLU A 755 16.50 -7.56 -43.71
N GLU A 756 15.53 -8.49 -43.61
CA GLU A 756 14.05 -8.45 -43.43
C GLU A 756 13.48 -9.60 -42.51
N GLU A 757 12.32 -10.23 -42.80
CA GLU A 757 11.39 -10.92 -41.86
C GLU A 757 11.31 -12.48 -41.90
N GLU A 758 10.28 -13.04 -41.22
CA GLU A 758 9.67 -14.40 -41.30
C GLU A 758 10.41 -15.62 -40.69
N GLU A 759 9.75 -16.68 -40.18
CA GLU A 759 8.42 -16.95 -39.56
C GLU A 759 8.48 -18.37 -38.92
N ALA A 760 7.40 -18.86 -38.30
CA ALA A 760 7.11 -20.28 -37.99
C ALA A 760 8.02 -21.02 -36.96
N ASP A 761 7.56 -22.04 -36.22
CA ASP A 761 6.19 -22.40 -35.79
C ASP A 761 6.26 -23.24 -34.49
N ASN A 762 5.12 -23.36 -33.81
CA ASN A 762 4.72 -24.35 -32.80
C ASN A 762 5.79 -25.09 -31.97
N GLY A 763 5.80 -24.72 -30.68
CA GLY A 763 5.20 -25.64 -29.71
C GLY A 763 6.13 -26.37 -28.75
N GLY A 764 5.52 -27.02 -27.76
CA GLY A 764 6.20 -27.76 -26.70
C GLY A 764 5.93 -27.16 -25.32
N ASP A 765 5.14 -27.89 -24.53
CA ASP A 765 4.94 -27.63 -23.11
C ASP A 765 6.26 -27.61 -22.34
N GLN A 766 6.35 -26.78 -21.29
CA GLN A 766 6.44 -27.30 -19.92
C GLN A 766 6.43 -26.22 -18.83
N GLU A 767 5.30 -26.15 -18.13
CA GLU A 767 5.29 -26.39 -16.67
C GLU A 767 6.10 -25.42 -15.79
N VAL A 768 6.40 -25.84 -14.56
CA VAL A 768 7.47 -25.29 -13.73
C VAL A 768 7.44 -23.77 -13.52
N LYS A 769 6.52 -23.39 -12.62
CA LYS A 769 6.95 -22.76 -11.34
C LYS A 769 7.41 -21.26 -11.48
N LYS A 770 7.22 -20.39 -10.47
CA LYS A 770 8.08 -20.04 -9.32
C LYS A 770 9.40 -19.33 -9.62
N GLU A 771 9.96 -18.68 -8.58
CA GLU A 771 11.42 -18.64 -8.36
C GLU A 771 12.12 -17.67 -9.30
N GLU A 772 12.37 -16.41 -8.92
CA GLU A 772 12.03 -15.65 -7.70
C GLU A 772 12.36 -14.16 -7.87
N LYS A 773 11.93 -13.27 -6.98
CA LYS A 773 12.33 -11.85 -7.06
C LYS A 773 13.84 -11.67 -7.16
N GLU A 774 14.24 -10.41 -7.13
CA GLU A 774 15.02 -9.90 -6.01
C GLU A 774 16.16 -9.01 -6.53
N GLU A 775 16.09 -7.67 -6.45
CA GLU A 775 17.13 -6.56 -6.41
C GLU A 775 18.64 -6.51 -6.82
N GLU A 776 19.11 -5.23 -6.83
CA GLU A 776 20.22 -4.44 -7.43
C GLU A 776 19.92 -2.92 -7.15
N GLU A 777 19.99 -1.91 -8.06
CA GLU A 777 19.17 -0.64 -8.07
C GLU A 777 19.81 0.79 -8.14
N THR A 778 19.16 1.87 -7.64
CA THR A 778 19.23 3.28 -8.16
C THR A 778 18.60 4.45 -7.30
N PRO A 779 18.69 4.62 -5.95
CA PRO A 779 17.77 5.56 -5.23
C PRO A 779 18.28 6.94 -4.75
N GLU A 780 19.14 7.05 -3.71
CA GLU A 780 19.58 8.34 -3.11
C GLU A 780 20.38 9.19 -4.11
N GLU A 781 20.19 10.52 -4.25
CA GLU A 781 19.36 11.49 -3.53
C GLU A 781 19.20 12.77 -4.42
N GLU A 782 18.18 13.65 -4.37
CA GLU A 782 17.06 13.84 -3.42
C GLU A 782 15.96 14.83 -3.93
N ALA A 783 14.89 14.97 -3.12
CA ALA A 783 14.09 16.18 -2.80
C ALA A 783 12.95 16.69 -3.74
N GLU A 784 11.66 16.62 -3.30
CA GLU A 784 10.80 17.69 -2.69
C GLU A 784 9.33 17.23 -2.33
N VAL A 785 8.57 17.69 -1.27
CA VAL A 785 7.47 16.94 -0.51
C VAL A 785 6.19 17.57 0.29
N GLU A 786 5.20 16.78 0.84
CA GLU A 786 4.18 17.08 1.96
C GLU A 786 2.73 17.76 1.68
N ARG A 787 1.60 17.69 2.53
CA ARG A 787 0.09 17.61 2.15
C ARG A 787 -1.12 18.62 2.52
N PRO A 788 -2.08 18.62 3.55
CA PRO A 788 -2.59 17.70 4.70
C PRO A 788 -3.68 17.95 5.97
N GLY A 789 -4.55 17.16 6.76
CA GLY A 789 -5.39 17.59 8.09
C GLY A 789 -6.64 16.83 8.90
N PRO A 790 -6.82 16.31 10.22
CA PRO A 790 -8.07 15.83 11.09
C PRO A 790 -8.01 16.06 12.71
N PRO A 791 -8.74 15.61 13.90
CA PRO A 791 -9.42 14.32 14.51
C PRO A 791 -10.38 14.21 15.89
N VAL A 792 -10.58 13.07 16.74
CA VAL A 792 -11.67 12.49 17.80
C VAL A 792 -11.52 12.15 19.44
N THR A 793 -12.26 11.30 20.29
CA THR A 793 -12.20 11.17 21.89
C THR A 793 -12.82 10.01 22.93
N PRO A 794 -12.44 8.76 23.47
CA PRO A 794 -13.12 7.73 24.44
C PRO A 794 -12.48 7.13 25.79
N VAL A 795 -12.91 5.97 26.44
CA VAL A 795 -12.35 5.11 27.62
C VAL A 795 -12.90 3.58 27.81
N PRO A 796 -13.42 2.96 28.98
CA PRO A 796 -12.88 2.29 30.25
C PRO A 796 -12.89 0.69 30.53
N GLU A 797 -12.52 0.12 31.74
CA GLU A 797 -11.91 -1.28 31.99
C GLU A 797 -12.42 -2.35 33.02
N LEU A 798 -11.92 -3.63 32.89
CA LEU A 798 -10.99 -4.43 33.81
C LEU A 798 -10.30 -5.66 33.06
N PRO A 799 -9.36 -6.51 33.57
CA PRO A 799 -7.88 -6.44 33.86
C PRO A 799 -6.94 -7.48 33.11
N GLN A 800 -5.62 -7.55 33.41
CA GLN A 800 -4.57 -8.33 32.67
C GLN A 800 -4.19 -9.75 33.19
N PRO A 801 -3.66 -10.68 32.35
CA PRO A 801 -3.01 -11.97 32.73
C PRO A 801 -1.46 -11.90 32.93
N PRO A 802 -0.79 -12.96 33.47
CA PRO A 802 0.60 -12.89 33.93
C PRO A 802 1.68 -13.04 32.83
N ALA A 803 2.84 -12.42 33.06
CA ALA A 803 3.97 -12.39 32.13
C ALA A 803 5.00 -13.53 32.37
N THR A 804 5.30 -14.32 31.32
CA THR A 804 6.45 -15.23 31.28
C THR A 804 7.71 -14.48 30.84
N THR A 805 8.53 -14.04 31.79
CA THR A 805 9.83 -13.41 31.52
C THR A 805 10.95 -14.45 31.38
N THR A 806 11.32 -14.80 30.15
CA THR A 806 12.60 -15.48 29.90
C THR A 806 13.75 -14.55 30.33
N PRO A 807 14.71 -14.98 31.18
CA PRO A 807 15.80 -14.10 31.61
C PRO A 807 16.71 -13.61 30.46
N GLY A 808 17.21 -12.38 30.57
CA GLY A 808 18.08 -11.74 29.57
C GLY A 808 17.34 -10.99 28.45
N VAL A 809 16.02 -11.15 28.37
CA VAL A 809 15.20 -10.65 27.27
C VAL A 809 14.75 -9.20 27.46
N LYS A 810 15.20 -8.28 26.59
CA LYS A 810 14.82 -6.86 26.64
C LYS A 810 13.30 -6.67 26.37
N PRO A 811 12.61 -5.81 27.16
CA PRO A 811 11.23 -5.40 26.87
C PRO A 811 11.11 -4.62 25.56
N PRO A 812 9.89 -4.52 25.03
CA PRO A 812 9.67 -4.13 23.65
C PRO A 812 9.89 -2.62 23.47
N CYS A 813 9.07 -1.84 24.19
CA CYS A 813 9.18 -0.41 24.30
C CYS A 813 10.53 0.10 24.80
N ASP A 814 11.28 -0.67 25.56
CA ASP A 814 12.60 -0.22 26.01
C ASP A 814 13.58 -0.15 24.85
N ILE A 815 13.41 -0.96 23.81
CA ILE A 815 14.21 -0.85 22.59
C ILE A 815 13.61 0.17 21.61
N VAL A 816 12.33 0.62 21.79
CA VAL A 816 11.83 1.85 21.14
C VAL A 816 12.60 3.01 21.71
N LYS A 817 12.60 3.08 23.05
CA LYS A 817 13.25 4.10 23.85
C LYS A 817 14.76 4.12 23.60
N GLU A 818 15.38 2.99 23.28
CA GLU A 818 16.78 2.89 22.87
C GLU A 818 16.97 3.51 21.47
N HIS A 819 16.32 2.95 20.45
CA HIS A 819 16.43 3.39 19.05
C HIS A 819 16.12 4.87 18.80
N PHE A 820 15.11 5.42 19.49
CA PHE A 820 14.64 6.78 19.21
C PHE A 820 15.48 7.87 19.91
N LYS A 821 16.39 7.50 20.82
CA LYS A 821 17.32 8.44 21.47
C LYS A 821 18.50 8.83 20.59
N ASP A 822 18.87 7.96 19.65
CA ASP A 822 19.99 8.23 18.74
C ASP A 822 19.65 9.41 17.81
N LYS A 823 20.67 10.18 17.43
CA LYS A 823 20.46 11.48 16.79
C LYS A 823 19.76 11.32 15.44
N HIS A 824 18.65 12.05 15.27
CA HIS A 824 18.22 12.49 13.95
C HIS A 824 19.41 13.08 13.19
N ASP A 825 19.53 12.68 11.94
CA ASP A 825 20.39 13.30 10.92
C ASP A 825 19.88 14.72 10.57
N ASN A 826 20.68 15.46 9.80
CA ASN A 826 20.34 16.83 9.37
C ASN A 826 19.10 16.91 8.47
N THR A 827 18.54 15.76 8.11
CA THR A 827 17.44 15.56 7.16
C THR A 827 16.12 15.20 7.87
N GLY A 828 16.16 14.99 9.19
CA GLY A 828 15.00 14.71 10.03
C GLY A 828 14.56 13.24 10.02
N GLY A 829 15.35 12.36 9.43
CA GLY A 829 15.16 10.92 9.48
C GLY A 829 15.45 10.31 10.87
N ILE A 830 15.17 9.03 11.00
CA ILE A 830 15.55 8.23 12.18
C ILE A 830 16.39 7.06 11.69
N GLU A 831 17.67 7.13 12.04
CA GLU A 831 18.73 6.27 11.53
C GLU A 831 18.68 6.20 9.98
N LYS A 832 18.56 7.36 9.31
CA LYS A 832 18.25 7.58 7.89
C LYS A 832 16.80 7.37 7.40
N CYS A 833 15.85 6.70 8.08
CA CYS A 833 14.54 6.52 7.41
C CYS A 833 13.92 7.87 7.40
N TYR A 834 13.59 8.36 6.23
CA TYR A 834 13.16 9.73 6.14
C TYR A 834 11.65 9.84 6.42
N PRO A 835 11.16 11.03 6.80
CA PRO A 835 9.75 11.38 6.70
C PRO A 835 9.11 10.78 5.42
N LYS A 836 7.89 10.23 5.49
CA LYS A 836 7.28 9.56 4.32
C LYS A 836 7.15 10.49 3.15
N TYR A 837 6.98 11.76 3.49
CA TYR A 837 7.39 12.88 2.69
C TYR A 837 8.90 12.80 2.40
N TYR A 838 9.61 13.68 3.12
CA TYR A 838 11.00 14.13 2.95
C TYR A 838 11.41 14.69 1.56
N PRO A 839 11.65 16.03 1.35
CA PRO A 839 11.44 17.21 2.22
C PRO A 839 10.54 18.42 1.77
N ARG A 840 10.53 19.02 0.54
CA ARG A 840 9.85 20.35 0.28
C ARG A 840 8.97 20.60 -1.01
N LYS A 841 7.67 20.25 -0.99
CA LYS A 841 6.54 20.38 -1.98
C LYS A 841 5.95 19.28 -2.93
N ILE A 842 6.53 18.09 -3.23
CA ILE A 842 5.95 17.02 -4.11
C ILE A 842 6.26 15.51 -3.74
N ASP A 843 7.09 14.77 -4.54
CA ASP A 843 7.72 13.42 -4.52
C ASP A 843 7.11 12.18 -3.82
N TYR A 844 5.97 12.28 -3.15
CA TYR A 844 5.26 11.07 -2.72
C TYR A 844 4.47 10.50 -3.91
N PRO A 845 4.74 9.24 -4.30
CA PRO A 845 4.41 8.77 -5.65
C PRO A 845 2.91 8.57 -5.88
N GLY A 846 2.51 8.53 -7.15
CA GLY A 846 1.18 8.07 -7.54
C GLY A 846 1.00 6.56 -7.37
N TRP A 847 -0.20 6.04 -7.60
CA TRP A 847 -0.36 4.58 -7.77
C TRP A 847 0.41 4.11 -8.98
N ASN A 848 1.11 2.99 -8.85
CA ASN A 848 1.87 2.44 -9.95
C ASN A 848 1.20 1.19 -10.53
N CYS A 849 0.82 1.23 -11.81
CA CYS A 849 0.10 0.15 -12.52
C CYS A 849 0.78 -0.22 -13.86
N THR A 850 2.00 0.24 -14.08
CA THR A 850 2.66 0.29 -15.40
C THR A 850 4.16 0.12 -15.33
N ASN A 851 4.78 0.53 -14.23
CA ASN A 851 6.21 0.59 -14.14
C ASN A 851 6.76 -0.83 -14.12
N GLU A 852 7.53 -1.14 -15.16
CA GLU A 852 8.50 -2.22 -15.15
C GLU A 852 9.72 -1.87 -14.26
N THR A 853 9.50 -1.13 -13.17
CA THR A 853 10.16 -1.19 -11.88
C THR A 853 9.16 -1.00 -10.70
N LEU A 854 7.88 -1.40 -10.70
CA LEU A 854 7.02 -1.45 -9.46
C LEU A 854 5.78 -2.40 -9.44
N VAL A 855 5.24 -2.97 -10.53
CA VAL A 855 4.05 -3.87 -10.49
C VAL A 855 3.92 -4.92 -11.61
N SER A 856 3.48 -6.15 -11.27
CA SER A 856 3.51 -7.43 -12.04
C SER A 856 3.21 -7.45 -13.56
N GLY A 857 2.69 -6.37 -14.16
CA GLY A 857 2.35 -6.29 -15.58
C GLY A 857 1.07 -7.07 -15.96
N LYS A 858 0.66 -8.06 -15.16
CA LYS A 858 -0.66 -8.74 -15.23
C LYS A 858 -1.82 -7.91 -14.73
N GLY A 859 -1.55 -6.73 -14.17
CA GLY A 859 -2.53 -5.68 -14.00
C GLY A 859 -2.84 -5.28 -12.56
N GLU A 860 -2.09 -5.76 -11.59
CA GLU A 860 -2.05 -5.14 -10.27
C GLU A 860 -1.56 -3.68 -10.27
N CYS A 861 -1.93 -2.95 -9.20
CA CYS A 861 -1.47 -1.60 -8.92
C CYS A 861 -0.85 -1.50 -7.52
N MET A 862 0.31 -0.86 -7.39
CA MET A 862 1.05 -0.69 -6.13
C MET A 862 0.76 0.68 -5.50
N PRO A 863 0.46 0.75 -4.19
CA PRO A 863 0.10 1.98 -3.51
C PRO A 863 1.19 3.06 -3.49
N PRO A 864 0.84 4.35 -3.40
CA PRO A 864 1.75 5.44 -3.06
C PRO A 864 2.56 5.17 -1.80
N ARG A 865 1.83 4.74 -0.76
CA ARG A 865 2.37 4.50 0.56
C ARG A 865 3.36 3.36 0.49
N ARG A 866 2.95 2.22 -0.06
CA ARG A 866 3.82 1.09 -0.46
C ARG A 866 5.17 1.58 -1.01
N GLN A 867 5.16 2.26 -2.14
CA GLN A 867 6.39 2.75 -2.78
C GLN A 867 7.32 3.62 -1.90
N LYS A 868 6.80 4.28 -0.86
CA LYS A 868 7.54 5.18 0.06
C LYS A 868 7.66 4.65 1.49
N LEU A 869 7.25 3.41 1.72
CA LEU A 869 7.73 2.66 2.86
C LEU A 869 9.26 2.59 2.71
N CYS A 870 10.01 3.10 3.68
CA CYS A 870 11.45 3.38 3.53
C CYS A 870 12.24 2.43 4.40
N LEU A 871 12.47 1.14 4.09
CA LEU A 871 13.21 0.24 5.02
C LEU A 871 14.73 0.65 5.19
N ILE A 872 15.22 1.91 5.47
CA ILE A 872 16.54 2.64 6.00
C ILE A 872 16.92 3.06 7.67
N ASN A 873 17.14 2.43 9.00
CA ASN A 873 17.48 1.05 9.90
C ASN A 873 17.02 -0.65 9.94
N LEU A 874 16.30 -1.46 9.02
CA LEU A 874 15.91 -2.87 8.57
C LEU A 874 16.35 -3.41 7.15
N GLN A 875 16.61 -2.67 6.03
CA GLN A 875 17.40 -3.23 4.90
C GLN A 875 18.63 -4.02 5.38
N HIS A 876 19.79 -3.45 5.81
CA HIS A 876 20.83 -4.15 6.74
C HIS A 876 20.50 -4.69 9.69
N LEU A 877 20.18 -5.81 10.43
CA LEU A 877 20.22 -7.30 10.34
C LEU A 877 21.61 -7.89 10.14
N THR A 878 22.58 -7.33 10.85
CA THR A 878 23.68 -8.15 11.31
C THR A 878 23.14 -9.28 12.18
N GLU A 879 22.75 -8.99 13.42
CA GLU A 879 22.48 -9.97 14.45
C GLU A 879 21.19 -10.82 14.22
N LYS A 880 21.29 -12.14 14.50
CA LYS A 880 20.56 -13.37 14.09
C LYS A 880 20.27 -14.39 15.28
N THR A 881 19.80 -14.04 16.51
CA THR A 881 19.33 -15.04 17.56
C THR A 881 17.98 -14.72 18.24
N SER A 882 17.33 -15.61 19.00
CA SER A 882 15.86 -15.68 19.16
C SER A 882 15.07 -14.64 19.96
N ASP A 883 15.74 -13.59 20.28
CA ASP A 883 15.25 -12.39 20.88
C ASP A 883 16.15 -11.23 20.43
N ASP A 884 17.38 -11.52 19.99
CA ASP A 884 18.36 -10.58 19.46
C ASP A 884 17.86 -9.93 18.23
N LEU A 885 17.32 -10.77 17.27
CA LEU A 885 15.29 -10.60 15.25
C LEU A 885 13.66 -10.73 15.49
N ARG A 886 12.80 -10.02 16.30
CA ARG A 886 12.69 -8.98 17.40
C ARG A 886 13.60 -7.71 17.37
N LYS A 887 14.58 -7.42 18.28
CA LYS A 887 15.24 -6.14 18.70
C LYS A 887 15.70 -5.13 17.63
N ALA A 888 15.28 -5.30 16.40
CA ALA A 888 15.87 -4.56 15.34
C ALA A 888 14.85 -4.07 14.33
N PHE A 889 13.94 -4.84 13.75
CA PHE A 889 12.53 -4.52 13.39
C PHE A 889 11.59 -4.46 14.60
N ILE A 890 12.22 -4.58 15.78
CA ILE A 890 12.02 -3.61 16.83
C ILE A 890 12.31 -2.20 16.32
N LYS A 891 13.52 -1.65 16.34
CA LYS A 891 13.81 -0.32 15.76
C LYS A 891 13.01 -0.02 14.50
N CYS A 892 12.94 -1.03 13.63
CA CYS A 892 12.18 -1.10 12.43
C CYS A 892 10.66 -1.23 12.51
N ALA A 893 10.13 -0.42 13.36
CA ALA A 893 8.75 -0.36 13.61
C ALA A 893 8.34 0.91 14.27
N ALA A 894 9.25 1.43 15.07
CA ALA A 894 9.14 2.71 15.68
C ALA A 894 9.03 3.82 14.64
N VAL A 895 9.36 3.62 13.36
CA VAL A 895 9.49 4.71 12.39
C VAL A 895 8.41 4.81 11.30
N GLU A 896 7.62 3.78 10.93
CA GLU A 896 6.75 3.89 9.72
C GLU A 896 5.55 4.69 10.09
N THR A 897 4.80 4.26 11.09
CA THR A 897 3.87 5.15 11.76
C THR A 897 4.57 6.29 12.49
N CYS A 898 5.89 6.52 12.46
CA CYS A 898 6.43 7.78 13.01
C CYS A 898 6.49 8.76 11.86
N PHE A 899 6.96 8.34 10.71
CA PHE A 899 7.00 9.14 9.50
C PHE A 899 5.75 9.11 8.66
N LEU A 900 4.84 8.15 8.82
CA LEU A 900 3.42 8.16 8.48
C LEU A 900 2.64 8.88 9.55
N TRP A 901 3.06 8.93 10.81
CA TRP A 901 2.45 9.84 11.77
C TRP A 901 2.78 11.27 11.41
N HIS A 902 4.06 11.57 11.16
CA HIS A 902 4.57 12.84 10.66
C HIS A 902 4.15 13.12 9.24
N LYS A 903 3.94 12.09 8.41
CA LYS A 903 3.09 12.18 7.23
C LYS A 903 1.78 12.69 7.78
N TYR A 904 0.94 11.88 8.39
CA TYR A 904 -0.40 12.24 8.80
C TYR A 904 -0.47 13.24 10.02
N LYS A 905 0.55 14.09 10.22
CA LYS A 905 0.67 15.29 11.07
C LYS A 905 1.10 16.49 10.22
N GLU A 906 2.15 16.34 9.37
CA GLU A 906 2.36 17.24 8.22
C GLU A 906 1.23 17.03 7.23
N ASP A 907 1.12 15.95 6.39
CA ASP A 907 -0.11 15.27 5.79
C ASP A 907 -1.34 15.35 6.68
N LYS A 908 -1.16 15.64 7.97
CA LYS A 908 -2.09 16.02 9.03
C LYS A 908 -2.42 17.50 9.43
N LYS A 909 -2.12 18.59 8.69
CA LYS A 909 -2.38 20.04 9.06
C LYS A 909 -3.17 20.99 8.08
N ASN A 910 -2.53 21.50 7.01
CA ASN A 910 -2.97 22.46 5.95
C ASN A 910 -4.13 22.07 4.96
N GLU A 911 -4.89 21.00 5.21
CA GLU A 911 -6.08 20.56 4.45
C GLU A 911 -7.24 21.36 5.05
N ASN A 912 -7.34 21.40 6.38
CA ASN A 912 -8.08 22.44 7.09
C ASN A 912 -7.12 23.27 7.96
N PRO A 913 -6.35 24.23 7.37
CA PRO A 913 -5.40 25.08 8.11
C PRO A 913 -6.03 25.89 9.26
N SER A 914 -7.35 26.10 9.21
CA SER A 914 -8.09 27.03 10.08
C SER A 914 -8.71 26.38 11.34
N LYS A 915 -8.51 25.08 11.59
CA LYS A 915 -8.58 24.51 12.95
C LYS A 915 -7.16 24.14 13.37
N ASN A 916 -6.89 24.12 14.68
CA ASN A 916 -5.56 23.80 15.19
C ASN A 916 -5.31 22.28 15.15
N LEU A 917 -5.31 21.75 13.93
CA LEU A 917 -5.73 20.39 13.65
C LEU A 917 -4.68 19.39 14.16
N ASP A 918 -3.39 19.73 14.04
CA ASP A 918 -2.25 19.04 14.66
C ASP A 918 -2.22 19.08 16.20
N GLU A 919 -2.76 20.15 16.80
CA GLU A 919 -2.80 20.31 18.26
C GLU A 919 -3.98 19.60 18.88
N VAL A 920 -5.12 19.58 18.18
CA VAL A 920 -6.06 18.49 18.35
C VAL A 920 -5.18 17.25 18.18
N VAL A 921 -4.51 16.90 17.05
CA VAL A 921 -3.79 15.61 16.88
C VAL A 921 -2.75 15.21 17.96
N GLN A 922 -2.45 16.09 18.92
CA GLN A 922 -1.48 15.89 20.00
C GLN A 922 -1.99 16.08 21.43
N LYS A 923 -2.98 16.94 21.75
CA LYS A 923 -3.80 16.74 23.00
C LYS A 923 -4.29 15.31 23.00
N GLN A 924 -4.68 14.94 21.80
CA GLN A 924 -5.37 13.72 21.52
C GLN A 924 -4.51 12.58 22.09
N LEU A 925 -3.19 12.57 21.85
CA LEU A 925 -2.21 11.54 22.21
C LEU A 925 -2.06 11.28 23.72
N LYS A 926 -2.87 11.98 24.49
CA LYS A 926 -2.74 12.20 25.91
C LYS A 926 -4.07 12.05 26.66
N ASP A 927 -5.13 11.50 26.04
CA ASP A 927 -5.97 10.48 26.71
C ASP A 927 -6.12 9.30 25.76
N GLY A 928 -6.40 9.63 24.50
CA GLY A 928 -5.92 8.87 23.39
C GLY A 928 -6.81 7.88 22.71
N THR A 929 -7.73 8.24 21.81
CA THR A 929 -8.20 7.59 20.54
C THR A 929 -7.49 8.29 19.38
N ILE A 930 -7.26 7.88 18.13
CA ILE A 930 -6.07 8.11 17.20
C ILE A 930 -6.26 9.28 16.03
N PRO A 931 -6.90 9.44 14.76
CA PRO A 931 -8.21 9.03 14.01
C PRO A 931 -8.42 8.10 12.69
N GLU A 932 -9.65 7.61 12.29
CA GLU A 932 -10.13 6.55 11.27
C GLU A 932 -9.85 6.74 9.73
N GLU A 933 -8.75 7.37 9.37
CA GLU A 933 -8.08 7.42 8.03
C GLU A 933 -6.62 7.17 8.22
N PHE A 934 -6.27 7.50 9.43
CA PHE A 934 -5.43 6.73 10.23
C PHE A 934 -6.16 5.78 11.31
N LYS A 935 -7.28 5.04 11.25
CA LYS A 935 -7.32 3.49 11.60
C LYS A 935 -7.08 2.06 10.48
N ARG A 936 -6.87 1.71 9.04
CA ARG A 936 -6.38 2.20 7.52
C ARG A 936 -5.10 3.13 7.04
N GLN A 937 -3.80 2.83 7.30
CA GLN A 937 -2.39 3.39 7.33
C GLN A 937 -1.41 2.38 8.11
N MET A 938 -2.00 1.50 8.96
CA MET A 938 -1.80 0.25 9.80
C MET A 938 -2.35 -1.34 9.55
N PHE A 939 -3.14 -1.87 8.49
CA PHE A 939 -3.57 -3.22 7.77
C PHE A 939 -3.01 -3.43 6.25
N TYR A 940 -3.24 -2.68 5.16
CA TYR A 940 -2.19 -2.38 4.07
C TYR A 940 -0.60 -1.90 4.20
N THR A 941 0.44 -2.31 5.03
CA THR A 941 1.85 -1.69 5.26
C THR A 941 2.92 -2.45 6.17
N PHE A 942 2.65 -3.63 6.71
CA PHE A 942 3.36 -4.53 7.65
C PHE A 942 3.01 -5.97 7.65
N GLY A 943 1.83 -6.34 7.30
CA GLY A 943 1.70 -6.60 5.93
C GLY A 943 1.34 -5.40 5.07
N ASP A 944 2.08 -4.76 4.21
CA ASP A 944 3.43 -4.89 3.74
C ASP A 944 4.50 -5.29 4.77
N TYR A 945 4.81 -6.58 5.12
CA TYR A 945 5.83 -6.79 6.20
C TYR A 945 6.02 -7.89 7.32
N ARG A 946 5.32 -8.95 7.75
CA ARG A 946 4.13 -9.81 7.52
C ARG A 946 3.91 -10.37 6.17
N ASP A 947 4.27 -9.69 5.11
CA ASP A 947 4.64 -10.49 3.94
C ASP A 947 6.00 -10.15 3.34
N ILE A 948 6.84 -9.59 4.19
CA ILE A 948 7.87 -10.39 4.82
C ILE A 948 7.18 -11.36 5.87
N PHE A 949 6.51 -12.47 5.44
CA PHE A 949 5.97 -13.70 6.13
C PHE A 949 5.88 -15.16 5.35
N PHE A 950 4.59 -16.10 3.61
CA PHE A 950 4.36 -17.28 2.71
C PHE A 950 4.30 -16.76 1.29
N ASP A 951 4.79 -15.54 1.05
CA ASP A 951 5.53 -14.91 -0.03
C ASP A 951 4.85 -14.81 -1.43
N THR A 952 4.12 -13.71 -1.62
CA THR A 952 2.98 -13.68 -2.53
C THR A 952 2.36 -12.32 -2.78
N ASP A 953 3.08 -11.23 -2.54
CA ASP A 953 2.70 -9.85 -2.84
C ASP A 953 2.52 -9.65 -4.38
N ILE A 954 2.60 -8.44 -4.95
CA ILE A 954 2.36 -8.19 -6.38
C ILE A 954 3.10 -6.96 -6.94
N SER A 955 3.92 -6.25 -6.17
CA SER A 955 4.75 -5.16 -6.77
C SER A 955 5.83 -5.78 -7.66
N LYS A 956 6.75 -5.09 -8.33
CA LYS A 956 7.42 -5.79 -9.44
C LYS A 956 8.45 -6.86 -9.04
N LYS A 957 9.11 -6.84 -7.87
CA LYS A 957 10.16 -7.79 -7.32
C LYS A 957 11.69 -7.24 -7.23
N GLN A 958 11.99 -5.90 -7.37
CA GLN A 958 13.24 -4.99 -7.37
C GLN A 958 12.82 -3.57 -6.81
N GLY A 959 13.58 -2.43 -6.93
CA GLY A 959 13.51 -0.95 -6.52
C GLY A 959 12.79 -0.34 -5.25
N PRO A 960 13.53 0.02 -4.13
CA PRO A 960 13.43 -0.16 -2.60
C PRO A 960 13.06 -1.39 -1.59
N VAL A 961 13.47 -2.71 -1.63
CA VAL A 961 12.64 -3.96 -1.37
C VAL A 961 13.06 -5.48 -1.89
N LYS A 962 14.25 -6.16 -1.68
CA LYS A 962 14.87 -7.61 -1.83
C LYS A 962 15.96 -7.85 -0.83
N ASP A 963 16.28 -6.82 -0.14
CA ASP A 963 17.56 -6.86 0.40
C ASP A 963 17.45 -7.74 1.78
N ALA A 964 16.28 -7.66 2.48
CA ALA A 964 15.70 -8.01 3.82
C ALA A 964 14.11 -8.42 4.01
N LYS A 965 13.33 -9.57 3.87
CA LYS A 965 13.17 -11.01 3.25
C LYS A 965 14.15 -12.03 2.33
N ASN A 966 15.45 -12.55 2.22
CA ASN A 966 16.95 -12.28 2.31
C ASN A 966 17.88 -12.22 3.63
N LYS A 967 18.16 -11.08 4.32
CA LYS A 967 18.78 -10.90 5.67
C LYS A 967 18.28 -11.55 6.96
N ILE A 968 17.10 -12.06 7.13
CA ILE A 968 16.67 -13.07 8.07
C ILE A 968 16.86 -14.49 7.49
N ASP A 969 17.15 -14.68 6.20
CA ASP A 969 16.82 -15.88 5.38
C ASP A 969 17.65 -17.08 5.62
N GLU A 970 18.43 -16.98 6.65
CA GLU A 970 19.34 -17.99 6.97
C GLU A 970 18.99 -18.61 8.29
N LEU A 971 18.27 -17.92 9.17
CA LEU A 971 17.73 -18.41 10.44
C LEU A 971 16.80 -19.60 10.41
N PHE A 972 16.27 -19.84 9.23
CA PHE A 972 15.06 -20.55 8.98
C PHE A 972 14.82 -21.09 7.54
N PRO A 973 15.77 -21.06 6.56
CA PRO A 973 15.49 -21.20 5.12
C PRO A 973 14.79 -22.49 4.80
N THR A 974 14.36 -22.69 3.57
CA THR A 974 13.38 -23.76 3.30
C THR A 974 13.89 -24.85 2.36
N THR A 975 15.18 -25.18 2.45
CA THR A 975 15.75 -26.47 2.01
C THR A 975 15.43 -27.60 2.96
N ASP A 976 14.59 -27.36 3.94
CA ASP A 976 14.11 -28.43 4.77
C ASP A 976 12.65 -28.11 5.06
N PRO A 977 11.78 -29.12 5.08
CA PRO A 977 10.37 -28.85 5.28
C PRO A 977 9.97 -28.82 6.76
N LYS A 978 10.93 -28.76 7.69
CA LYS A 978 10.77 -28.40 9.11
C LYS A 978 10.72 -26.87 9.25
N ASN A 979 10.68 -26.09 8.15
CA ASN A 979 11.05 -24.66 8.05
C ASN A 979 10.03 -23.58 7.59
N LYS A 980 8.79 -23.95 7.31
CA LYS A 980 7.62 -23.02 7.28
C LYS A 980 6.57 -23.50 8.27
N THR A 981 6.47 -24.80 8.33
CA THR A 981 6.51 -25.70 9.48
C THR A 981 6.09 -25.10 10.80
N LYS A 982 6.87 -25.14 11.85
CA LYS A 982 6.61 -24.25 12.97
C LYS A 982 7.08 -22.80 12.68
N ARG A 983 7.19 -22.27 11.44
CA ARG A 983 7.42 -20.82 11.18
C ARG A 983 6.19 -20.02 11.55
N GLN A 984 5.06 -20.63 11.20
CA GLN A 984 3.97 -20.96 12.12
C GLN A 984 4.42 -20.83 13.60
N GLU A 985 4.60 -21.92 14.34
CA GLU A 985 4.96 -22.03 15.78
C GLU A 985 6.09 -21.20 16.37
N TRP A 986 6.72 -20.41 15.54
CA TRP A 986 7.67 -19.38 15.80
C TRP A 986 6.99 -18.03 15.86
N TRP A 987 6.36 -17.49 14.81
CA TRP A 987 5.53 -16.30 15.05
C TRP A 987 4.34 -16.63 15.96
N ASN A 988 3.82 -17.88 15.93
CA ASN A 988 3.81 -18.87 17.04
C ASN A 988 4.05 -18.41 18.50
N GLU A 989 4.96 -17.48 18.71
CA GLU A 989 5.47 -17.04 19.98
C GLU A 989 5.96 -15.58 20.02
N HIS A 990 5.98 -14.81 18.91
CA HIS A 990 6.16 -13.34 18.97
C HIS A 990 5.21 -12.58 18.00
N LYS A 991 3.86 -12.70 17.95
CA LYS A 991 2.99 -11.73 17.18
C LYS A 991 2.57 -10.45 17.90
N GLU A 992 3.06 -10.23 19.12
CA GLU A 992 2.22 -9.58 20.15
C GLU A 992 2.97 -8.63 21.07
N ALA A 993 4.27 -8.50 20.88
CA ALA A 993 4.99 -7.36 21.43
C ALA A 993 5.87 -6.66 20.39
N ILE A 994 6.00 -7.14 19.11
CA ILE A 994 5.95 -6.31 17.87
C ILE A 994 4.47 -5.96 17.78
N TRP A 995 3.62 -6.58 18.62
CA TRP A 995 2.50 -5.84 18.97
C TRP A 995 2.90 -4.55 19.65
N GLU A 996 3.96 -4.35 20.55
CA GLU A 996 4.67 -3.28 21.48
C GLU A 996 5.94 -2.27 21.19
N GLY A 997 6.07 -1.54 20.05
CA GLY A 997 6.87 -0.41 19.50
C GLY A 997 6.61 0.20 18.01
N MET A 998 5.40 0.10 17.39
CA MET A 998 4.50 0.99 16.52
C MET A 998 2.98 1.32 16.96
N LEU A 999 2.46 0.91 18.13
CA LEU A 999 1.82 1.55 19.36
C LEU A 999 2.37 2.49 20.67
N CYS A 1000 3.59 2.50 21.37
CA CYS A 1000 4.79 3.37 21.93
C CYS A 1000 5.51 4.57 21.16
N ALA A 1001 6.29 4.49 20.07
CA ALA A 1001 6.81 5.64 19.31
C ALA A 1001 5.76 6.66 18.77
N LEU A 1002 4.52 6.68 19.31
CA LEU A 1002 3.69 7.91 19.38
C LEU A 1002 3.81 8.54 20.76
N SER A 1003 3.81 7.76 21.84
CA SER A 1003 4.43 8.19 23.10
C SER A 1003 5.80 8.80 22.91
N TYR A 1004 6.56 8.39 21.89
CA TYR A 1004 7.76 9.14 21.55
C TYR A 1004 7.37 10.40 20.78
N ASP A 1005 7.39 11.51 21.50
CA ASP A 1005 7.35 12.82 20.88
C ASP A 1005 8.74 13.13 20.31
N THR A 1006 8.83 13.29 18.99
CA THR A 1006 10.08 13.57 18.27
C THR A 1006 10.50 15.04 18.32
N ASN A 1007 9.57 15.97 18.58
CA ASN A 1007 9.90 17.37 18.81
C ASN A 1007 10.61 17.52 20.16
N GLU A 1008 10.02 16.94 21.21
CA GLU A 1008 10.56 16.95 22.56
C GLU A 1008 11.59 15.84 22.83
N LYS A 1009 11.84 14.96 21.84
CA LYS A 1009 12.71 13.77 21.92
C LYS A 1009 12.52 12.96 23.21
N THR A 1010 11.27 12.85 23.63
CA THR A 1010 10.90 12.21 24.91
C THR A 1010 9.87 11.13 24.70
N PHE A 1011 10.24 9.97 25.20
CA PHE A 1011 9.32 8.89 25.41
C PHE A 1011 8.40 9.22 26.59
N LYS A 1012 7.16 9.62 26.31
CA LYS A 1012 6.24 10.15 27.33
C LYS A 1012 5.79 9.03 28.28
N LYS A 1013 6.17 9.14 29.58
CA LYS A 1013 5.72 8.25 30.67
C LYS A 1013 4.25 8.48 31.10
N GLU A 1014 3.47 9.05 30.20
CA GLU A 1014 2.01 9.09 30.25
C GLU A 1014 1.39 8.52 28.98
N ILE A 1015 2.22 7.78 28.25
CA ILE A 1015 1.89 7.32 26.93
C ILE A 1015 2.46 5.87 26.63
N HIS A 1016 3.09 5.03 27.50
CA HIS A 1016 3.15 3.50 27.37
C HIS A 1016 2.49 2.40 28.31
N THR A 1017 2.73 2.22 29.66
CA THR A 1017 1.95 1.85 30.98
C THR A 1017 0.70 2.62 31.85
N ASN A 1018 -0.18 3.81 31.87
CA ASN A 1018 -0.91 5.06 31.09
C ASN A 1018 -1.61 5.26 29.54
N LEU A 1019 -1.97 4.48 28.41
CA LEU A 1019 -1.97 3.09 27.56
C LEU A 1019 -2.13 1.41 27.68
N ILE A 1020 -2.01 0.49 28.71
CA ILE A 1020 -1.83 -1.02 28.64
C ILE A 1020 -2.77 -2.00 29.41
N ASP A 1021 -3.94 -1.66 29.94
CA ASP A 1021 -4.80 -2.66 30.65
C ASP A 1021 -5.91 -3.30 29.73
N ALA A 1022 -7.24 -3.37 29.97
CA ALA A 1022 -8.21 -4.14 29.12
C ALA A 1022 -9.36 -3.43 28.35
N LYS A 1023 -9.62 -2.11 28.54
CA LYS A 1023 -10.72 -1.23 28.00
C LYS A 1023 -11.10 -1.34 26.49
N ASN A 1024 -10.45 -0.55 25.64
CA ASN A 1024 -10.68 -0.35 24.20
C ASN A 1024 -10.72 -1.60 23.31
N ASN A 1025 -9.80 -2.58 23.38
CA ASN A 1025 -9.62 -3.72 22.43
C ASN A 1025 -8.59 -3.58 21.25
N ASN A 1026 -7.23 -3.76 21.45
CA ASN A 1026 -5.88 -4.04 20.81
C ASN A 1026 -4.63 -4.63 21.67
N THR A 1027 -4.74 -5.49 22.71
CA THR A 1027 -3.86 -6.57 23.34
C THR A 1027 -4.10 -8.03 22.83
N TYR A 1028 -3.15 -8.72 22.23
CA TYR A 1028 -3.39 -9.47 21.00
C TYR A 1028 -4.74 -10.01 20.46
N ALA A 1029 -5.70 -10.49 21.25
CA ALA A 1029 -6.84 -11.26 20.74
C ALA A 1029 -8.19 -10.57 20.33
N ASN A 1030 -8.55 -9.32 20.70
CA ASN A 1030 -9.95 -8.79 20.64
C ASN A 1030 -10.41 -7.62 19.68
N VAL A 1031 -9.62 -7.07 18.76
CA VAL A 1031 -9.90 -5.80 18.01
C VAL A 1031 -10.68 -6.10 16.75
N LYS A 1032 -11.35 -5.09 16.24
CA LYS A 1032 -12.25 -5.09 15.12
C LYS A 1032 -12.09 -3.63 14.53
N PHE A 1033 -12.40 -3.35 13.27
CA PHE A 1033 -12.23 -2.13 12.43
C PHE A 1033 -12.71 -0.76 13.02
N SER A 1034 -13.48 0.12 12.33
CA SER A 1034 -14.96 0.20 12.49
C SER A 1034 -15.72 -0.38 11.27
N GLY A 1035 -16.77 -1.18 11.50
CA GLY A 1035 -17.50 -1.94 10.48
C GLY A 1035 -17.22 -3.45 10.22
N ASN A 1036 -16.28 -4.15 10.87
CA ASN A 1036 -15.94 -5.57 10.54
C ASN A 1036 -15.28 -6.53 11.58
N GLN A 1037 -16.02 -7.49 12.13
CA GLN A 1037 -15.54 -8.42 13.14
C GLN A 1037 -14.28 -9.17 12.79
N SER A 1038 -14.09 -9.44 11.49
CA SER A 1038 -12.89 -10.07 11.00
C SER A 1038 -11.72 -9.37 11.64
N THR A 1039 -10.95 -10.14 12.40
CA THR A 1039 -9.86 -9.63 13.18
C THR A 1039 -8.81 -9.03 12.26
N LEU A 1040 -7.70 -8.61 12.88
CA LEU A 1040 -6.49 -8.21 12.20
C LEU A 1040 -6.11 -9.35 11.25
N GLU A 1041 -6.63 -10.59 11.44
CA GLU A 1041 -6.43 -11.80 10.66
C GLU A 1041 -7.47 -12.31 9.67
N GLU A 1042 -8.77 -12.11 9.75
CA GLU A 1042 -9.53 -12.34 8.50
C GLU A 1042 -9.27 -11.22 7.50
N PHE A 1043 -8.84 -10.08 8.04
CA PHE A 1043 -8.03 -9.12 7.31
C PHE A 1043 -6.50 -9.28 7.57
N ALA A 1044 -6.05 -10.46 8.01
CA ALA A 1044 -4.68 -10.98 7.85
C ALA A 1044 -4.45 -12.48 7.45
N LYS A 1045 -5.38 -13.18 6.76
CA LYS A 1045 -5.19 -14.36 5.86
C LYS A 1045 -5.86 -14.51 4.45
N ARG A 1046 -6.04 -13.43 3.64
CA ARG A 1046 -6.58 -13.28 2.24
C ARG A 1046 -5.43 -13.06 1.20
N PRO A 1047 -5.58 -12.79 -0.13
CA PRO A 1047 -4.51 -12.74 -1.19
C PRO A 1047 -4.12 -11.42 -1.91
N GLN A 1048 -2.87 -11.26 -2.42
CA GLN A 1048 -2.23 -9.99 -2.89
C GLN A 1048 -3.08 -9.07 -3.70
N PHE A 1049 -3.44 -9.57 -4.85
CA PHE A 1049 -4.18 -8.80 -5.79
C PHE A 1049 -5.44 -8.18 -5.14
N LEU A 1050 -6.12 -8.96 -4.31
CA LEU A 1050 -7.35 -8.61 -3.63
C LEU A 1050 -7.21 -7.58 -2.53
N ARG A 1051 -6.03 -7.02 -2.27
CA ARG A 1051 -5.97 -5.87 -1.35
C ARG A 1051 -5.15 -4.67 -1.71
N TRP A 1052 -4.36 -4.71 -2.77
CA TRP A 1052 -4.07 -3.44 -3.41
C TRP A 1052 -5.20 -2.99 -4.25
N PHE A 1053 -5.90 -3.86 -4.97
CA PHE A 1053 -7.12 -3.45 -5.69
C PHE A 1053 -8.19 -2.87 -4.76
N THR A 1054 -8.06 -3.18 -3.48
CA THR A 1054 -8.97 -2.88 -2.40
C THR A 1054 -8.48 -1.60 -1.65
N GLU A 1055 -7.19 -1.43 -1.34
CA GLU A 1055 -6.57 -0.14 -0.92
C GLU A 1055 -6.60 0.92 -2.02
N TRP A 1056 -6.47 0.50 -3.27
CA TRP A 1056 -6.64 1.30 -4.48
C TRP A 1056 -8.06 1.81 -4.50
N GLY A 1057 -9.03 0.91 -4.32
CA GLY A 1057 -10.42 1.24 -4.03
C GLY A 1057 -10.65 2.01 -2.73
N GLU A 1058 -9.60 2.38 -1.98
CA GLU A 1058 -9.66 3.28 -0.84
C GLU A 1058 -8.94 4.62 -1.11
N ASP A 1059 -7.79 4.67 -1.79
CA ASP A 1059 -7.05 5.92 -2.06
C ASP A 1059 -7.39 6.59 -3.40
N PHE A 1060 -7.57 5.82 -4.50
CA PHE A 1060 -8.32 6.28 -5.69
C PHE A 1060 -9.54 7.03 -5.21
N CYS A 1061 -10.26 6.32 -4.36
CA CYS A 1061 -11.63 6.60 -4.04
C CYS A 1061 -11.77 7.57 -2.88
N LYS A 1062 -10.70 7.79 -2.13
CA LYS A 1062 -10.53 8.95 -1.30
C LYS A 1062 -10.33 10.17 -2.17
N LYS A 1063 -9.27 10.20 -3.01
CA LYS A 1063 -8.95 11.28 -3.97
C LYS A 1063 -10.06 11.58 -4.97
N ARG A 1064 -10.97 10.61 -5.15
CA ARG A 1064 -12.28 10.77 -5.76
C ARG A 1064 -12.91 12.04 -5.22
N LYS A 1065 -12.84 12.35 -3.93
CA LYS A 1065 -13.28 13.66 -3.46
C LYS A 1065 -12.37 14.84 -3.50
N GLU A 1066 -11.16 14.91 -4.02
CA GLU A 1066 -10.48 16.22 -4.18
C GLU A 1066 -11.01 17.05 -5.38
N LYS A 1067 -12.08 16.56 -6.06
CA LYS A 1067 -12.16 16.65 -7.53
C LYS A 1067 -13.53 16.95 -8.25
N VAL A 1068 -14.69 16.29 -8.03
CA VAL A 1068 -16.00 16.75 -8.61
C VAL A 1068 -16.68 17.95 -7.98
N ASP A 1069 -16.86 18.03 -6.65
CA ASP A 1069 -16.79 19.29 -5.93
C ASP A 1069 -15.32 19.76 -5.99
N LYS A 1070 -14.81 19.99 -7.21
CA LYS A 1070 -13.72 20.88 -7.65
C LYS A 1070 -14.04 21.38 -9.07
N LEU A 1071 -15.36 21.41 -9.31
CA LEU A 1071 -16.13 21.31 -10.54
C LEU A 1071 -17.66 21.33 -10.22
N VAL A 1072 -18.09 21.43 -8.96
CA VAL A 1072 -19.48 21.70 -8.59
C VAL A 1072 -19.64 23.18 -8.35
N GLY A 1073 -18.91 23.74 -7.39
CA GLY A 1073 -18.78 25.19 -7.20
C GLY A 1073 -18.53 25.92 -8.52
N GLU A 1074 -17.57 25.45 -9.31
CA GLU A 1074 -17.22 26.00 -10.63
C GLU A 1074 -18.29 25.78 -11.72
N CYS A 1075 -19.27 24.89 -11.51
CA CYS A 1075 -20.37 24.63 -12.43
C CYS A 1075 -21.75 25.11 -11.97
N ASN A 1076 -21.92 25.52 -10.71
CA ASN A 1076 -23.21 25.94 -10.18
C ASN A 1076 -23.79 27.17 -10.91
N SER A 1077 -22.96 27.91 -11.63
CA SER A 1077 -23.32 29.08 -12.46
C SER A 1077 -23.63 28.74 -13.93
N CYS A 1078 -23.68 27.46 -14.32
CA CYS A 1078 -24.07 27.03 -15.66
C CYS A 1078 -25.52 26.49 -15.69
N THR A 1079 -26.41 27.24 -16.33
CA THR A 1079 -27.85 26.93 -16.47
C THR A 1079 -28.12 26.07 -17.70
N ILE A 1080 -29.17 25.24 -17.64
CA ILE A 1080 -29.54 24.29 -18.68
C ILE A 1080 -31.04 24.40 -18.98
N SER A 1081 -31.42 24.19 -20.23
CA SER A 1081 -32.81 24.01 -20.69
C SER A 1081 -33.01 22.63 -21.33
N ASP A 1082 -34.17 22.03 -21.07
CA ASP A 1082 -34.62 20.79 -21.72
C ASP A 1082 -35.42 21.10 -23.00
N SER A 1083 -35.01 20.50 -24.12
CA SER A 1083 -35.54 20.83 -25.46
C SER A 1083 -36.85 20.08 -25.73
N THR A 1084 -38.00 20.76 -25.68
CA THR A 1084 -39.32 20.11 -25.87
C THR A 1084 -39.66 19.82 -27.33
N GLY A 1085 -39.17 18.70 -27.86
CA GLY A 1085 -39.71 18.11 -29.09
C GLY A 1085 -38.74 17.19 -29.85
N GLY A 1086 -39.24 16.02 -30.28
CA GLY A 1086 -38.65 15.32 -31.43
C GLY A 1086 -37.58 14.26 -31.17
N ASP A 1087 -37.59 13.60 -29.99
CA ASP A 1087 -36.94 12.31 -29.72
C ASP A 1087 -35.41 12.32 -29.42
N GLY A 1088 -35.10 11.96 -28.18
CA GLY A 1088 -33.76 12.01 -27.60
C GLY A 1088 -33.39 13.40 -27.06
N GLY A 1089 -33.11 13.48 -25.76
CA GLY A 1089 -32.98 14.76 -25.04
C GLY A 1089 -31.60 15.39 -25.15
N THR A 1090 -31.33 16.20 -26.17
CA THR A 1090 -30.16 17.10 -26.14
C THR A 1090 -30.45 18.26 -25.18
N LYS A 1091 -29.81 18.23 -24.00
CA LYS A 1091 -29.81 19.36 -23.05
C LYS A 1091 -29.10 20.56 -23.68
N THR A 1092 -29.66 21.76 -23.52
CA THR A 1092 -29.10 23.00 -24.10
C THR A 1092 -28.61 23.95 -23.01
N CYS A 1093 -27.59 24.76 -23.29
CA CYS A 1093 -27.09 25.79 -22.37
C CYS A 1093 -26.46 26.97 -23.13
N GLN A 1094 -26.34 28.12 -22.45
CA GLN A 1094 -25.71 29.31 -22.99
C GLN A 1094 -24.19 29.11 -23.09
N THR A 1095 -23.69 28.93 -24.32
CA THR A 1095 -22.28 28.65 -24.66
C THR A 1095 -21.29 29.67 -24.12
N ASP A 1096 -21.73 30.92 -24.04
CA ASP A 1096 -20.88 32.10 -23.87
C ASP A 1096 -21.09 32.77 -22.50
N SER A 1097 -21.93 32.17 -21.64
CA SER A 1097 -22.02 32.55 -20.23
C SER A 1097 -20.75 32.17 -19.50
N THR A 1098 -20.15 33.11 -18.76
CA THR A 1098 -18.87 32.88 -18.05
C THR A 1098 -18.93 31.70 -17.07
N GLY A 1099 -20.12 31.44 -16.51
CA GLY A 1099 -20.41 30.27 -15.68
C GLY A 1099 -20.32 28.95 -16.44
N CYS A 1100 -20.93 28.84 -17.63
CA CYS A 1100 -20.76 27.65 -18.47
C CYS A 1100 -19.34 27.54 -19.04
N THR A 1101 -18.63 28.63 -19.33
CA THR A 1101 -17.22 28.55 -19.77
C THR A 1101 -16.32 28.01 -18.66
N LYS A 1102 -16.40 28.55 -17.44
CA LYS A 1102 -15.63 28.06 -16.27
C LYS A 1102 -15.98 26.63 -15.90
N CYS A 1103 -17.28 26.33 -15.89
CA CYS A 1103 -17.78 24.99 -15.69
C CYS A 1103 -17.10 24.05 -16.67
N ARG A 1104 -17.24 24.35 -17.97
CA ARG A 1104 -16.67 23.55 -19.04
C ARG A 1104 -15.14 23.43 -18.89
N GLU A 1105 -14.42 24.47 -18.47
CA GLU A 1105 -12.96 24.40 -18.26
C GLU A 1105 -12.52 23.41 -17.17
N GLU A 1106 -13.24 23.33 -16.06
CA GLU A 1106 -13.06 22.24 -15.09
C GLU A 1106 -13.63 20.93 -15.61
N CYS A 1107 -14.65 20.98 -16.47
CA CYS A 1107 -15.05 19.91 -17.38
C CYS A 1107 -14.00 19.57 -18.46
N LYS A 1108 -12.68 19.75 -18.22
CA LYS A 1108 -11.64 18.97 -18.93
C LYS A 1108 -10.45 18.50 -18.10
N LYS A 1109 -9.76 19.40 -17.39
CA LYS A 1109 -8.53 19.15 -16.58
C LYS A 1109 -8.55 17.83 -15.81
N TYR A 1110 -9.74 17.50 -15.37
CA TYR A 1110 -10.07 16.45 -14.45
C TYR A 1110 -10.32 15.06 -15.10
N LYS A 1111 -10.84 14.89 -16.32
CA LYS A 1111 -10.74 13.59 -17.06
C LYS A 1111 -9.31 13.24 -17.31
N GLU A 1112 -8.50 14.22 -17.68
CA GLU A 1112 -7.10 14.00 -18.02
C GLU A 1112 -6.36 13.38 -16.84
N TRP A 1113 -6.52 13.94 -15.64
CA TRP A 1113 -6.04 13.34 -14.39
C TRP A 1113 -6.59 11.93 -14.15
N LEU A 1114 -7.88 11.76 -14.39
CA LEU A 1114 -8.57 10.51 -14.17
C LEU A 1114 -8.24 9.41 -15.20
N GLU A 1115 -7.86 9.72 -16.44
CA GLU A 1115 -7.73 8.69 -17.49
C GLU A 1115 -6.70 7.63 -17.11
N THR A 1116 -5.65 8.07 -16.41
CA THR A 1116 -4.76 7.29 -15.56
C THR A 1116 -5.44 6.09 -14.91
N TRP A 1117 -6.56 6.33 -14.19
CA TRP A 1117 -7.17 5.34 -13.34
C TRP A 1117 -8.24 4.44 -14.01
N LYS A 1118 -8.67 4.69 -15.28
CA LYS A 1118 -9.30 3.62 -16.12
C LYS A 1118 -8.25 2.55 -16.32
N GLY A 1119 -7.07 2.97 -16.79
CA GLY A 1119 -5.91 2.10 -16.99
C GLY A 1119 -5.40 1.44 -15.70
N HIS A 1120 -5.73 2.00 -14.53
CA HIS A 1120 -5.49 1.33 -13.24
C HIS A 1120 -6.60 0.33 -12.87
N TYR A 1121 -7.87 0.60 -13.17
CA TYR A 1121 -8.97 -0.34 -12.91
C TYR A 1121 -8.93 -1.53 -13.87
N ASP A 1122 -8.91 -1.27 -15.17
CA ASP A 1122 -9.04 -2.27 -16.26
C ASP A 1122 -7.99 -3.38 -16.16
N LYS A 1123 -6.78 -2.98 -15.81
CA LYS A 1123 -5.68 -3.86 -15.45
C LYS A 1123 -6.02 -4.75 -14.25
N GLN A 1124 -6.52 -4.16 -13.18
CA GLN A 1124 -6.87 -4.90 -11.97
C GLN A 1124 -8.12 -5.76 -12.21
N SER A 1125 -9.05 -5.35 -13.06
CA SER A 1125 -10.20 -6.18 -13.41
C SER A 1125 -9.82 -7.39 -14.24
N LYS A 1126 -8.93 -7.21 -15.21
CA LYS A 1126 -8.30 -8.32 -15.95
C LYS A 1126 -7.61 -9.28 -15.00
N LYS A 1127 -6.81 -8.76 -14.07
CA LYS A 1127 -6.15 -9.61 -13.08
C LYS A 1127 -7.13 -10.36 -12.18
N TYR A 1128 -8.19 -9.70 -11.71
CA TYR A 1128 -9.19 -10.37 -10.88
C TYR A 1128 -9.88 -11.52 -11.60
N PHE A 1129 -10.30 -11.26 -12.83
CA PHE A 1129 -11.03 -12.19 -13.68
C PHE A 1129 -10.19 -13.44 -13.91
N ASN A 1130 -8.97 -13.27 -14.43
CA ASN A 1130 -8.03 -14.36 -14.68
C ASN A 1130 -7.65 -15.11 -13.38
N ASP A 1131 -7.39 -14.41 -12.26
CA ASP A 1131 -7.10 -15.06 -10.97
C ASP A 1131 -8.32 -15.84 -10.43
N LYS A 1132 -9.56 -15.40 -10.71
CA LYS A 1132 -10.77 -16.14 -10.32
C LYS A 1132 -10.95 -17.40 -11.17
N GLU A 1133 -10.86 -17.29 -12.50
CA GLU A 1133 -11.08 -18.44 -13.41
C GLU A 1133 -10.03 -19.54 -13.22
N SER A 1134 -8.77 -19.14 -13.05
CA SER A 1134 -7.66 -20.04 -12.64
C SER A 1134 -7.79 -20.59 -11.21
N LYS A 1135 -8.93 -20.38 -10.54
CA LYS A 1135 -9.23 -20.84 -9.17
C LYS A 1135 -8.21 -20.36 -8.12
N THR A 1136 -7.44 -19.31 -8.41
CA THR A 1136 -6.35 -18.76 -7.56
C THR A 1136 -6.87 -18.21 -6.22
N PHE A 1137 -8.17 -18.22 -5.94
CA PHE A 1137 -8.73 -17.83 -4.64
C PHE A 1137 -9.43 -18.95 -3.86
N GLN A 1138 -9.44 -20.19 -4.37
CA GLN A 1138 -9.86 -21.37 -3.60
C GLN A 1138 -8.86 -21.65 -2.46
N SER A 1139 -9.33 -22.25 -1.36
CA SER A 1139 -8.59 -22.48 -0.11
C SER A 1139 -7.99 -21.21 0.52
N THR A 1140 -8.69 -20.08 0.41
CA THR A 1140 -8.27 -18.79 1.00
C THR A 1140 -9.31 -18.22 1.96
N SER A 1141 -8.95 -17.31 2.91
CA SER A 1141 -9.92 -16.52 3.72
C SER A 1141 -10.69 -15.47 2.89
N ALA A 1142 -10.90 -15.82 1.63
CA ALA A 1142 -11.63 -15.10 0.63
C ALA A 1142 -12.24 -16.07 -0.40
N GLU A 1143 -12.35 -17.36 -0.12
CA GLU A 1143 -12.94 -18.30 -1.07
C GLU A 1143 -14.46 -18.17 -1.13
N VAL A 1144 -15.15 -18.33 0.01
CA VAL A 1144 -16.59 -18.07 0.20
C VAL A 1144 -16.96 -16.82 -0.58
N ASP A 1145 -16.19 -15.79 -0.25
CA ASP A 1145 -16.16 -14.51 -0.92
C ASP A 1145 -16.07 -14.67 -2.47
N VAL A 1146 -15.00 -15.22 -3.10
CA VAL A 1146 -14.82 -15.18 -4.58
C VAL A 1146 -15.76 -16.08 -5.36
N ASN A 1147 -16.08 -17.26 -4.84
CA ASN A 1147 -16.98 -18.18 -5.52
C ASN A 1147 -18.37 -17.50 -5.60
N SER A 1148 -18.69 -16.74 -4.55
CA SER A 1148 -19.67 -15.68 -4.63
C SER A 1148 -19.13 -14.46 -5.43
N SER A 1149 -18.73 -14.54 -6.72
CA SER A 1149 -18.34 -13.35 -7.50
C SER A 1149 -18.24 -13.59 -9.01
N LYS A 1150 -18.95 -12.86 -9.88
CA LYS A 1150 -18.82 -13.00 -11.36
C LYS A 1150 -17.63 -12.22 -11.93
N HIS A 1151 -17.57 -10.88 -11.84
CA HIS A 1151 -16.50 -10.06 -12.46
C HIS A 1151 -15.76 -9.13 -11.47
N ALA A 1152 -14.91 -8.22 -11.93
CA ALA A 1152 -14.02 -7.46 -11.04
C ALA A 1152 -14.62 -6.27 -10.28
N TYR A 1153 -15.73 -5.70 -10.71
CA TYR A 1153 -16.52 -4.85 -9.81
C TYR A 1153 -17.47 -5.66 -8.91
N GLU A 1154 -17.52 -6.97 -9.14
CA GLU A 1154 -17.87 -7.99 -8.15
C GLU A 1154 -16.63 -8.43 -7.36
N TYR A 1155 -15.40 -8.10 -7.76
CA TYR A 1155 -14.39 -7.83 -6.76
C TYR A 1155 -14.58 -6.47 -6.12
N LEU A 1156 -15.28 -5.47 -6.69
CA LEU A 1156 -15.31 -4.06 -6.21
C LEU A 1156 -16.62 -3.50 -5.52
N LYS A 1157 -17.75 -4.22 -5.44
CA LYS A 1157 -18.93 -4.29 -4.46
C LYS A 1157 -18.92 -4.47 -2.88
N LYS A 1158 -19.02 -5.49 -1.89
CA LYS A 1158 -18.95 -7.01 -1.42
C LYS A 1158 -18.02 -7.37 -0.25
N VAL A 1159 -17.01 -6.58 -0.10
CA VAL A 1159 -15.85 -6.71 0.79
C VAL A 1159 -15.46 -5.47 2.05
N LEU A 1160 -15.08 -4.04 2.25
CA LEU A 1160 -15.02 -2.46 1.69
C LEU A 1160 -15.91 -1.27 2.18
N PRO A 1161 -17.04 -0.79 1.59
CA PRO A 1161 -18.50 -1.19 3.14
C PRO A 1161 -17.88 -1.56 4.49
N LYS A 1162 -17.66 -2.80 4.88
CA LYS A 1162 -16.87 -3.15 6.09
C LYS A 1162 -15.65 -2.27 6.36
N ASN A 1163 -14.81 -2.03 5.34
CA ASN A 1163 -13.43 -1.56 5.41
C ASN A 1163 -13.19 -0.05 5.24
N CYS A 1164 -14.22 0.75 5.47
CA CYS A 1164 -14.14 2.19 5.25
C CYS A 1164 -14.90 3.01 6.29
N PRO A 1165 -14.98 2.67 7.58
CA PRO A 1165 -15.97 3.08 8.58
C PRO A 1165 -16.66 4.41 8.41
N ASN A 1166 -17.95 4.47 8.78
CA ASN A 1166 -18.98 5.50 8.73
C ASN A 1166 -20.07 6.01 7.58
N GLY A 1167 -21.02 5.60 6.64
CA GLY A 1167 -21.56 4.50 5.72
C GLY A 1167 -21.70 4.81 4.17
N SER A 1168 -21.02 4.24 3.12
CA SER A 1168 -19.63 3.69 2.99
C SER A 1168 -18.49 3.98 1.93
N CYS A 1169 -18.24 3.17 0.89
CA CYS A 1169 -17.17 3.39 -0.08
C CYS A 1169 -17.65 3.14 -1.53
N SER A 1170 -18.67 3.92 -1.93
CA SER A 1170 -19.45 3.91 -3.17
C SER A 1170 -18.74 4.50 -4.40
N CYS A 1171 -17.41 4.38 -4.45
CA CYS A 1171 -16.66 4.12 -5.70
C CYS A 1171 -17.10 2.87 -6.37
N MET A 1172 -17.98 2.18 -5.70
CA MET A 1172 -18.44 0.91 -6.05
C MET A 1172 -20.02 0.97 -6.04
N ASP A 1173 -20.65 1.94 -6.78
CA ASP A 1173 -22.07 2.31 -7.27
C ASP A 1173 -22.61 1.96 -8.77
N ALA A 1174 -23.65 2.52 -9.40
CA ALA A 1174 -24.23 2.30 -10.80
C ALA A 1174 -23.64 1.49 -12.03
N GLU A 1175 -24.45 1.10 -13.07
CA GLU A 1175 -24.01 0.38 -14.34
C GLU A 1175 -24.38 0.93 -15.71
N SER A 1176 -23.28 1.09 -16.42
CA SER A 1176 -22.90 1.17 -17.80
C SER A 1176 -23.83 1.82 -18.83
N LYS A 1177 -23.34 3.04 -19.16
CA LYS A 1177 -23.55 4.12 -20.13
C LYS A 1177 -22.76 4.07 -21.67
N ASP A 1178 -21.45 4.21 -22.32
CA ASP A 1178 -19.79 4.02 -22.34
C ASP A 1178 -18.97 2.69 -22.52
N THR A 1179 -18.45 2.01 -21.45
CA THR A 1179 -17.95 0.60 -21.35
C THR A 1179 -17.81 0.02 -22.73
N PRO A 1180 -16.59 0.05 -23.26
CA PRO A 1180 -16.34 -0.05 -24.68
C PRO A 1180 -17.23 -1.01 -25.48
N ASN A 1181 -17.58 -2.19 -24.94
CA ASN A 1181 -18.11 -3.32 -25.69
C ASN A 1181 -19.41 -3.93 -25.11
N LYS A 1182 -20.57 -3.28 -25.32
CA LYS A 1182 -21.87 -4.00 -25.40
C LYS A 1182 -22.24 -4.19 -26.88
N THR A 1183 -21.62 -5.19 -27.52
CA THR A 1183 -21.77 -5.47 -28.96
C THR A 1183 -22.49 -6.79 -29.27
N ASN A 1184 -22.58 -7.71 -28.30
CA ASN A 1184 -23.42 -8.91 -28.31
C ASN A 1184 -23.70 -9.36 -26.86
N ALA A 1185 -24.66 -10.27 -26.65
CA ALA A 1185 -25.19 -10.58 -25.32
C ALA A 1185 -24.40 -11.65 -24.51
N ASP A 1186 -23.59 -12.49 -25.19
CA ASP A 1186 -23.07 -13.75 -24.62
C ASP A 1186 -21.56 -13.77 -24.26
N ASP A 1187 -20.82 -12.66 -24.40
CA ASP A 1187 -19.36 -12.64 -24.21
C ASP A 1187 -18.94 -12.07 -22.83
N ASP A 1188 -18.60 -12.97 -21.90
CA ASP A 1188 -18.51 -12.70 -20.45
C ASP A 1188 -17.18 -12.08 -19.97
N THR A 1189 -16.73 -10.99 -20.61
CA THR A 1189 -15.35 -10.52 -20.45
C THR A 1189 -15.05 -9.72 -19.16
N HIS A 1190 -13.75 -9.60 -18.83
CA HIS A 1190 -13.23 -8.87 -17.66
C HIS A 1190 -13.60 -7.38 -17.56
N ASN A 1191 -13.94 -6.75 -18.68
CA ASN A 1191 -14.31 -5.33 -18.78
C ASN A 1191 -15.57 -5.08 -19.63
N ALA A 1192 -16.34 -6.14 -19.96
CA ALA A 1192 -17.76 -6.05 -20.33
C ALA A 1192 -18.55 -5.16 -19.37
N ASN A 1193 -18.05 -5.09 -18.13
CA ASN A 1193 -18.42 -4.09 -17.17
C ASN A 1193 -17.15 -3.44 -16.53
N MET A 1194 -17.06 -2.10 -16.58
CA MET A 1194 -16.19 -1.30 -15.71
C MET A 1194 -16.93 -0.13 -14.98
N PRO A 1195 -16.74 0.06 -13.65
CA PRO A 1195 -17.18 1.18 -12.80
C PRO A 1195 -17.99 2.33 -13.40
N ALA A 1196 -19.23 2.62 -12.95
CA ALA A 1196 -19.99 3.89 -13.04
C ALA A 1196 -19.20 5.14 -12.85
N SER A 1197 -18.54 5.51 -13.96
CA SER A 1197 -17.36 6.33 -14.02
C SER A 1197 -16.35 6.06 -15.11
N LEU A 1198 -16.26 4.87 -15.67
CA LEU A 1198 -15.25 4.56 -16.65
C LEU A 1198 -15.94 4.73 -18.00
N ASP A 1199 -16.34 6.00 -18.15
CA ASP A 1199 -17.08 6.65 -19.21
C ASP A 1199 -16.27 7.84 -19.87
N ASN A 1200 -16.76 9.11 -19.90
CA ASN A 1200 -16.14 10.46 -20.22
C ASN A 1200 -16.10 11.87 -19.25
N GLU A 1201 -16.76 12.62 -18.19
CA GLU A 1201 -17.97 13.02 -17.15
C GLU A 1201 -18.46 12.39 -15.73
N PRO A 1202 -19.13 13.13 -14.80
CA PRO A 1202 -20.01 12.67 -13.66
C PRO A 1202 -21.52 12.25 -13.70
N GLN A 1203 -21.94 11.44 -12.70
CA GLN A 1203 -23.27 11.45 -12.01
C GLN A 1203 -23.49 12.77 -11.21
N GLU A 1204 -22.77 13.81 -11.60
CA GLU A 1204 -22.44 15.03 -10.86
C GLU A 1204 -22.10 16.17 -11.88
N LEU A 1205 -22.76 16.20 -13.06
CA LEU A 1205 -22.97 17.19 -14.18
C LEU A 1205 -23.85 18.52 -14.06
N GLU A 1206 -25.02 18.89 -14.66
CA GLU A 1206 -26.38 18.28 -14.94
C GLU A 1206 -26.98 18.40 -16.37
N GLY A 1207 -26.18 18.98 -17.24
CA GLY A 1207 -26.31 19.32 -18.64
C GLY A 1207 -25.01 20.07 -18.98
N LYS A 1208 -24.56 20.83 -17.97
CA LYS A 1208 -23.49 21.83 -17.82
C LYS A 1208 -22.13 21.54 -18.50
N CYS A 1209 -21.85 20.34 -19.02
CA CYS A 1209 -20.64 20.10 -19.82
C CYS A 1209 -20.84 19.46 -21.22
N SER A 1210 -21.97 18.84 -21.56
CA SER A 1210 -22.32 18.46 -22.95
C SER A 1210 -23.38 19.33 -23.57
N CYS A 1211 -24.02 20.15 -22.77
CA CYS A 1211 -25.09 21.00 -23.24
C CYS A 1211 -24.60 21.84 -24.42
N THR A 1212 -25.38 21.75 -25.49
CA THR A 1212 -25.12 22.44 -26.76
C THR A 1212 -25.82 23.81 -26.75
N PRO A 1213 -25.40 24.77 -27.58
CA PRO A 1213 -26.20 25.97 -27.78
C PRO A 1213 -27.60 25.61 -28.32
N PRO A 1214 -28.64 26.38 -27.98
CA PRO A 1214 -29.98 26.22 -28.55
C PRO A 1214 -30.03 26.67 -30.03
N PRO A 1215 -30.96 26.13 -30.84
CA PRO A 1215 -31.12 26.52 -32.24
C PRO A 1215 -31.82 27.89 -32.40
N PRO A 1216 -31.58 28.62 -33.51
CA PRO A 1216 -32.19 29.93 -33.75
C PRO A 1216 -33.70 29.84 -34.13
N PRO A 1217 -34.50 30.90 -33.89
CA PRO A 1217 -35.93 30.93 -34.22
C PRO A 1217 -36.23 31.03 -35.74
N LYS A 1218 -37.47 30.71 -36.13
CA LYS A 1218 -38.00 30.93 -37.50
C LYS A 1218 -38.99 32.09 -37.53
N ALA A 1219 -38.98 32.89 -38.59
CA ALA A 1219 -39.86 34.06 -38.78
C ALA A 1219 -41.23 33.70 -39.40
N GLN A 1220 -42.23 34.59 -39.23
CA GLN A 1220 -43.54 34.55 -39.89
C GLN A 1220 -44.14 35.97 -40.13
N PRO A 1221 -45.12 36.15 -41.05
CA PRO A 1221 -45.31 37.42 -41.79
C PRO A 1221 -46.65 38.17 -41.54
N GLY A 1222 -46.78 39.36 -42.15
CA GLY A 1222 -48.04 40.13 -42.26
C GLY A 1222 -48.00 41.20 -43.38
N GLY A 1223 -49.15 41.80 -43.75
CA GLY A 1223 -49.19 42.91 -44.75
C GLY A 1223 -50.52 43.09 -45.49
N ALA A 1224 -50.61 42.55 -46.72
CA ALA A 1224 -51.73 42.55 -47.68
C ALA A 1224 -52.04 43.86 -48.46
N GLY A 1225 -52.28 43.77 -49.79
CA GLY A 1225 -52.94 44.87 -50.54
C GLY A 1225 -52.81 44.98 -52.09
N ARG A 1226 -53.37 44.03 -52.87
CA ARG A 1226 -53.63 44.11 -54.35
C ARG A 1226 -52.40 44.16 -55.30
N SER A 1227 -52.43 43.65 -56.55
CA SER A 1227 -53.35 42.71 -57.23
C SER A 1227 -52.73 42.21 -58.57
N LEU A 1228 -53.28 41.14 -59.16
CA LEU A 1228 -52.84 40.38 -60.37
C LEU A 1228 -51.90 39.19 -60.07
N GLY A 1229 -51.88 38.17 -60.95
CA GLY A 1229 -51.17 36.89 -60.79
C GLY A 1229 -51.21 36.03 -62.07
N PRO A 1230 -50.94 34.69 -62.03
CA PRO A 1230 -50.75 33.85 -60.84
C PRO A 1230 -49.60 32.80 -60.82
N ARG A 1231 -49.04 32.58 -59.61
CA ARG A 1231 -48.61 31.30 -58.99
C ARG A 1231 -47.10 30.93 -58.88
N SER A 1232 -46.72 30.63 -57.63
CA SER A 1232 -45.59 29.85 -57.06
C SER A 1232 -44.11 30.36 -57.12
N LYS A 1233 -43.25 30.19 -56.07
CA LYS A 1233 -43.41 30.19 -54.58
C LYS A 1233 -42.02 30.06 -53.85
N GLU A 1234 -41.54 31.06 -53.08
CA GLU A 1234 -40.27 31.03 -52.27
C GLU A 1234 -40.36 31.96 -51.01
N ASP A 1235 -39.40 31.92 -50.06
CA ASP A 1235 -39.37 32.60 -48.72
C ASP A 1235 -37.92 33.08 -48.29
N ASP A 1236 -37.75 33.98 -47.26
CA ASP A 1236 -36.51 34.80 -46.96
C ASP A 1236 -36.25 35.09 -45.41
N GLU A 1237 -35.17 35.83 -44.98
CA GLU A 1237 -34.75 36.05 -43.52
C GLU A 1237 -34.97 37.48 -42.86
N ASP A 1238 -34.17 38.21 -42.03
CA ASP A 1238 -32.72 38.33 -41.64
C ASP A 1238 -32.43 39.27 -40.38
N LYS A 1239 -31.25 39.13 -39.69
CA LYS A 1239 -30.45 40.06 -38.78
C LYS A 1239 -30.87 40.66 -37.38
N GLY A 1240 -29.85 40.96 -36.51
CA GLY A 1240 -29.87 41.83 -35.28
C GLY A 1240 -28.63 41.71 -34.32
N GLU A 1241 -28.20 42.76 -33.59
CA GLU A 1241 -26.88 42.83 -32.86
C GLU A 1241 -26.75 43.75 -31.58
N VAL A 1242 -25.77 43.44 -30.68
CA VAL A 1242 -24.99 44.33 -29.74
C VAL A 1242 -25.53 44.82 -28.34
N GLU A 1243 -24.56 45.05 -27.42
CA GLU A 1243 -24.39 45.35 -25.96
C GLU A 1243 -25.26 46.49 -25.29
N GLU A 1244 -25.22 46.86 -23.97
CA GLU A 1244 -24.30 46.62 -22.80
C GLU A 1244 -24.96 46.90 -21.40
N LYS A 1245 -24.30 46.47 -20.29
CA LYS A 1245 -24.27 46.99 -18.87
C LYS A 1245 -25.33 46.71 -17.75
N GLU A 1246 -24.73 46.53 -16.55
CA GLU A 1246 -25.09 46.88 -15.13
C GLU A 1246 -26.04 46.09 -14.16
N GLU A 1247 -25.42 45.66 -13.04
CA GLU A 1247 -25.85 45.45 -11.62
C GLU A 1247 -26.98 44.46 -11.18
N THR A 1248 -27.12 44.34 -9.85
CA THR A 1248 -27.73 43.24 -9.03
C THR A 1248 -29.08 43.70 -8.39
N PRO A 1249 -29.86 42.98 -7.51
CA PRO A 1249 -29.55 41.79 -6.67
C PRO A 1249 -30.70 40.81 -6.23
N ALA A 1250 -30.32 39.84 -5.38
CA ALA A 1250 -30.96 39.32 -4.14
C ALA A 1250 -32.34 38.59 -4.04
N ALA A 1251 -32.30 37.53 -3.22
CA ALA A 1251 -33.25 36.98 -2.23
C ALA A 1251 -34.60 36.29 -2.62
N GLU A 1252 -34.69 34.98 -2.33
CA GLU A 1252 -35.87 34.08 -2.24
C GLU A 1252 -36.65 33.72 -3.55
N VAL A 1253 -37.61 32.78 -3.64
CA VAL A 1253 -37.62 31.33 -3.27
C VAL A 1253 -38.83 30.58 -3.91
N GLN A 1254 -38.88 29.24 -3.85
CA GLN A 1254 -40.07 28.34 -3.92
C GLN A 1254 -40.90 28.15 -5.21
N ASP A 1255 -41.07 26.87 -5.62
CA ASP A 1255 -42.41 26.27 -5.83
C ASP A 1255 -43.08 26.12 -4.44
N GLY A 1256 -44.40 26.25 -4.26
CA GLY A 1256 -45.50 26.48 -5.22
C GLY A 1256 -46.77 26.85 -4.43
N PRO A 1257 -48.00 26.51 -4.86
CA PRO A 1257 -48.37 25.63 -5.97
C PRO A 1257 -48.52 26.33 -7.34
#